data_AF-A0A7M2X3X5-F1
#
_entry.id   AF-A0A7M2X3X5-F1
#
_cell.length_a   1.000
_cell.length_b   1.000
_cell.length_c   1.000
_cell.angle_alpha   90.00
_cell.angle_beta   90.00
_cell.angle_gamma   90.00
#
_symmetry.space_group_name_H-M   'P 1'
#
loop_
_entity.id
_entity.type
_entity.pdbx_description
1 polymer ?
#
loop_
_entity_poly.entity_id
_entity_poly.type
_entity_poly.pdbx_seq_one_letter_code
_entity_poly.pdbx_strand_id
1 'polypeptide(L)'
;MLLAVLVLAGSSVAAAGYGDWKHTGSIFVLTTPEGANLPASASEKDFPILVRLHRDFFDFAQAQPNGQDIRFSTPGGDPLAYQIDEWDAKAGAASIWVRLPILKGNERQEIRVHWGRSDAKSESDGRAVFNDNNGFLSVLHMDEALADDAGSVQPKNGGTTATTGPIGAARTFAERQGIACGEKIANFPAGAAPHTSEAWIRARRSNGTIIAWGNEQAQGKVVMQFRSPPHIQMDCYFSGGNVSGASRVPTDEWVYVTHSYQQGESRVYVNGVLDGTNKSAGSPLNVRTPARFWIGGWYNNFSFVGDMDEVRISKVTRSADWVKLCYENQKPLQTLVGPVVRPGSSFGVTPAKIEVKEGSTATLTADAAGALKIYWSLKRDGTETPLAVDRFSLMFAPGRVTGDQNATIVCKAVFPSEVKNKEIDVLIKEAIPEPQFTLEAPATWDGREPIEIKANISNRDTLTATRSGPLTYRWAIAGIAATSSEIPGGLLLSRAHNSGKLSITATISNGGPAITQTIEIAVTEPVQDPWVYRTATKDEKPIDNQFYARDDRNEGTLFCNGGLAERPDSVFLRVTADDKPYQDLSQKLDAEGRYAFTVKLKPGLVKYAVKLGTKTGDDEKILHAATNLVCGDAYLIDGQSNAEATAWGKDEVNFTSTWIRTFGSMEGSPQGSRQIVWGDAVARGKGAKLQVGYWGLDLARRLVESQKMPICIINGAVGGTRIDQHQRNFADPEDVTTIYGRLLWRVRQAGLTHGIRGVLWHQGENDQGADGPTGGFGWQTYRQLFVEMAGAWKQDYPNIQHYYVFQIWPKSCAMGIDGSDNRLREVQRNLSTAFSRLSLMSTLGIDPPGGCHYPPEGYAEFARLILPLIERDHYGKVPTAPITPPNLRRAYAASGTTDRLVMEFDQPVKWDDSLKGQFYLDGVSGGIASGVCNGNVVTLQLSAPLAAKTLTYLDSKAWSQKTLLRGENGIAALTFCEVPIQTATSKSQK
;
A
#
# COMPACT_ATOMS: atom_id res chain seq x y z
N MET A 1 -80.15 -0.58 -35.66
CA MET A 1 -79.36 -1.77 -36.07
C MET A 1 -77.93 -1.29 -36.23
N LEU A 2 -76.90 -1.72 -35.53
CA LEU A 2 -76.66 -2.88 -34.65
C LEU A 2 -75.84 -2.38 -33.44
N LEU A 3 -76.18 -2.87 -32.24
CA LEU A 3 -75.36 -2.75 -31.03
C LEU A 3 -74.24 -3.80 -31.12
N ALA A 4 -72.98 -3.41 -31.08
CA ALA A 4 -71.84 -4.33 -30.94
C ALA A 4 -71.25 -4.15 -29.54
N VAL A 5 -71.58 -5.10 -28.66
CA VAL A 5 -70.99 -5.27 -27.33
C VAL A 5 -69.57 -5.82 -27.51
N LEU A 6 -68.56 -5.03 -27.16
CA LEU A 6 -67.19 -5.48 -27.07
C LEU A 6 -66.99 -6.15 -25.71
N VAL A 7 -66.89 -7.48 -25.69
CA VAL A 7 -66.56 -8.26 -24.50
C VAL A 7 -65.08 -8.05 -24.18
N LEU A 8 -64.80 -7.31 -23.11
CA LEU A 8 -63.49 -7.31 -22.46
C LEU A 8 -63.32 -8.66 -21.75
N ALA A 9 -62.53 -9.55 -22.34
CA ALA A 9 -62.01 -10.71 -21.64
C ALA A 9 -60.98 -10.23 -20.59
N GLY A 10 -61.46 -9.89 -19.40
CA GLY A 10 -60.62 -9.79 -18.23
C GLY A 10 -60.16 -11.19 -17.85
N SER A 11 -58.87 -11.47 -18.06
CA SER A 11 -58.21 -12.61 -17.43
C SER A 11 -58.20 -12.33 -15.92
N SER A 12 -59.20 -12.82 -15.19
CA SER A 12 -59.10 -12.95 -13.75
C SER A 12 -57.96 -13.92 -13.47
N VAL A 13 -56.87 -13.42 -12.88
CA VAL A 13 -55.91 -14.29 -12.22
C VAL A 13 -56.68 -14.90 -11.06
N ALA A 14 -57.09 -16.16 -11.20
CA ALA A 14 -57.65 -16.92 -10.11
C ALA A 14 -56.63 -16.89 -8.97
N ALA A 15 -57.05 -16.48 -7.76
CA ALA A 15 -56.24 -16.61 -6.57
C ALA A 15 -55.70 -18.04 -6.53
N ALA A 16 -54.37 -18.19 -6.51
CA ALA A 16 -53.78 -19.51 -6.41
C ALA A 16 -54.26 -20.11 -5.08
N GLY A 17 -55.12 -21.13 -5.15
CA GLY A 17 -55.62 -21.81 -3.97
C GLY A 17 -54.48 -22.58 -3.31
N TYR A 18 -53.79 -21.99 -2.35
CA TYR A 18 -52.76 -22.67 -1.55
C TYR A 18 -53.34 -23.67 -0.53
N GLY A 19 -54.62 -24.06 -0.68
CA GLY A 19 -55.31 -24.97 0.26
C GLY A 19 -54.73 -26.38 0.31
N ASP A 20 -54.03 -26.82 -0.74
CA ASP A 20 -53.36 -28.13 -0.81
C ASP A 20 -51.97 -28.14 -0.13
N TRP A 21 -51.46 -26.97 0.31
CA TRP A 21 -50.19 -26.89 1.04
C TRP A 21 -50.43 -27.18 2.52
N LYS A 22 -49.65 -28.11 3.08
CA LYS A 22 -49.81 -28.57 4.47
C LYS A 22 -49.44 -27.50 5.49
N HIS A 23 -48.59 -26.57 5.10
CA HIS A 23 -48.05 -25.55 5.99
C HIS A 23 -48.06 -24.17 5.32
N THR A 24 -48.37 -23.16 6.12
CA THR A 24 -48.32 -21.74 5.73
C THR A 24 -47.79 -20.92 6.91
N GLY A 25 -47.16 -19.79 6.61
CA GLY A 25 -46.63 -18.87 7.62
C GLY A 25 -46.52 -17.45 7.09
N SER A 26 -46.48 -16.48 8.01
CA SER A 26 -46.32 -15.07 7.69
C SER A 26 -44.89 -14.63 7.96
N ILE A 27 -44.31 -13.85 7.05
CA ILE A 27 -43.03 -13.16 7.18
C ILE A 27 -43.31 -11.67 7.00
N PHE A 28 -42.65 -10.82 7.79
CA PHE A 28 -42.86 -9.37 7.72
C PHE A 28 -41.62 -8.65 7.23
N VAL A 29 -41.84 -7.66 6.37
CA VAL A 29 -40.85 -6.67 5.94
C VAL A 29 -41.08 -5.38 6.71
N LEU A 30 -40.05 -4.94 7.43
CA LEU A 30 -40.06 -3.82 8.35
C LEU A 30 -39.28 -2.64 7.76
N THR A 31 -39.98 -1.66 7.22
CA THR A 31 -39.38 -0.39 6.79
C THR A 31 -39.52 0.70 7.86
N THR A 32 -40.06 0.35 9.04
CA THR A 32 -40.12 1.17 10.26
C THR A 32 -38.73 1.40 10.88
N PRO A 33 -38.59 2.25 11.92
CA PRO A 33 -37.32 2.47 12.61
C PRO A 33 -36.66 1.21 13.18
N GLU A 34 -37.42 0.14 13.46
CA GLU A 34 -36.89 -1.12 13.95
C GLU A 34 -36.27 -2.01 12.85
N GLY A 35 -36.54 -1.69 11.57
CA GLY A 35 -35.99 -2.36 10.39
C GLY A 35 -35.12 -1.41 9.56
N ALA A 36 -35.42 -1.24 8.27
CA ALA A 36 -34.61 -0.41 7.36
C ALA A 36 -34.74 1.11 7.59
N ASN A 37 -35.70 1.56 8.41
CA ASN A 37 -35.95 2.97 8.73
C ASN A 37 -36.03 3.88 7.48
N LEU A 38 -37.00 3.59 6.61
CA LEU A 38 -37.29 4.42 5.45
C LEU A 38 -38.30 5.52 5.78
N PRO A 39 -38.23 6.68 5.10
CA PRO A 39 -39.23 7.72 5.28
C PRO A 39 -40.60 7.24 4.82
N ALA A 40 -41.68 7.70 5.47
CA ALA A 40 -43.05 7.31 5.13
C ALA A 40 -43.47 7.65 3.67
N SER A 41 -42.74 8.57 3.01
CA SER A 41 -42.93 8.90 1.61
C SER A 41 -42.26 7.92 0.63
N ALA A 42 -41.36 7.05 1.10
CA ALA A 42 -40.69 6.08 0.25
C ALA A 42 -41.69 5.05 -0.29
N SER A 43 -41.55 4.70 -1.57
CA SER A 43 -42.39 3.71 -2.24
C SER A 43 -41.62 3.11 -3.40
N GLU A 44 -41.03 1.93 -3.19
CA GLU A 44 -40.28 1.19 -4.20
C GLU A 44 -41.16 0.11 -4.84
N LYS A 45 -41.16 0.01 -6.17
CA LYS A 45 -41.97 -0.97 -6.90
C LYS A 45 -41.13 -2.14 -7.39
N ASP A 46 -41.73 -3.32 -7.44
CA ASP A 46 -41.10 -4.52 -8.00
C ASP A 46 -39.72 -4.86 -7.39
N PHE A 47 -39.57 -4.63 -6.09
CA PHE A 47 -38.31 -4.80 -5.36
C PHE A 47 -38.03 -6.29 -5.05
N PRO A 48 -36.87 -6.85 -5.43
CA PRO A 48 -36.44 -8.17 -4.99
C PRO A 48 -35.96 -8.14 -3.54
N ILE A 49 -36.78 -8.65 -2.62
CA ILE A 49 -36.42 -8.79 -1.20
C ILE A 49 -35.74 -10.14 -0.97
N LEU A 50 -34.62 -10.15 -0.26
CA LEU A 50 -33.96 -11.36 0.23
C LEU A 50 -34.61 -11.83 1.52
N VAL A 51 -35.20 -13.02 1.48
CA VAL A 51 -35.75 -13.76 2.61
C VAL A 51 -34.75 -14.83 3.02
N ARG A 52 -34.40 -14.86 4.30
CA ARG A 52 -33.52 -15.89 4.87
C ARG A 52 -34.31 -16.81 5.80
N LEU A 53 -34.31 -18.11 5.52
CA LEU A 53 -34.91 -19.12 6.38
C LEU A 53 -33.86 -19.75 7.27
N HIS A 54 -34.26 -20.09 8.50
CA HIS A 54 -33.37 -20.75 9.46
C HIS A 54 -34.12 -21.80 10.27
N ARG A 55 -33.43 -22.89 10.65
CA ARG A 55 -33.96 -24.03 11.41
C ARG A 55 -34.65 -23.66 12.73
N ASP A 56 -34.34 -22.49 13.27
CA ASP A 56 -34.96 -21.98 14.51
C ASP A 56 -36.47 -21.70 14.34
N PHE A 57 -36.93 -21.45 13.12
CA PHE A 57 -38.33 -21.10 12.83
C PHE A 57 -38.91 -21.75 11.57
N PHE A 58 -38.09 -22.44 10.80
CA PHE A 58 -38.52 -23.19 9.61
C PHE A 58 -37.99 -24.62 9.68
N ASP A 59 -38.90 -25.60 9.68
CA ASP A 59 -38.54 -27.01 9.70
C ASP A 59 -38.28 -27.51 8.27
N PHE A 60 -37.00 -27.62 7.92
CA PHE A 60 -36.56 -28.06 6.59
C PHE A 60 -36.97 -29.49 6.24
N ALA A 61 -37.31 -30.33 7.23
CA ALA A 61 -37.82 -31.68 6.97
C ALA A 61 -39.27 -31.69 6.45
N GLN A 62 -40.00 -30.57 6.58
CA GLN A 62 -41.35 -30.42 6.06
C GLN A 62 -41.39 -29.97 4.60
N ALA A 63 -40.27 -29.52 4.05
CA ALA A 63 -40.13 -29.14 2.64
C ALA A 63 -39.38 -30.23 1.87
N GLN A 64 -39.47 -30.19 0.54
CA GLN A 64 -38.65 -31.06 -0.31
C GLN A 64 -37.15 -30.70 -0.19
N PRO A 65 -36.23 -31.64 -0.52
CA PRO A 65 -34.80 -31.49 -0.21
C PRO A 65 -34.11 -30.22 -0.73
N ASN A 66 -34.62 -29.62 -1.82
CA ASN A 66 -34.10 -28.37 -2.40
C ASN A 66 -35.18 -27.26 -2.44
N GLY A 67 -36.18 -27.33 -1.56
CA GLY A 67 -37.23 -26.32 -1.44
C GLY A 67 -38.21 -26.26 -2.61
N GLN A 68 -38.32 -27.31 -3.44
CA GLN A 68 -39.13 -27.33 -4.66
C GLN A 68 -40.62 -26.97 -4.44
N ASP A 69 -41.13 -27.25 -3.24
CA ASP A 69 -42.52 -27.04 -2.86
C ASP A 69 -42.79 -25.72 -2.13
N ILE A 70 -41.81 -24.82 -2.03
CA ILE A 70 -41.99 -23.50 -1.43
C ILE A 70 -42.75 -22.55 -2.37
N ARG A 71 -43.66 -21.73 -1.83
CA ARG A 71 -44.34 -20.66 -2.58
C ARG A 71 -44.46 -19.41 -1.73
N PHE A 72 -44.47 -18.25 -2.39
CA PHE A 72 -44.71 -16.96 -1.73
C PHE A 72 -45.96 -16.30 -2.30
N SER A 73 -46.72 -15.60 -1.45
CA SER A 73 -47.90 -14.85 -1.88
C SER A 73 -48.09 -13.54 -1.10
N THR A 74 -48.88 -12.63 -1.68
CA THR A 74 -49.45 -11.51 -0.92
C THR A 74 -50.39 -12.05 0.18
N PRO A 75 -50.75 -11.22 1.19
CA PRO A 75 -51.78 -11.60 2.16
C PRO A 75 -53.15 -11.90 1.52
N GLY A 76 -53.41 -11.30 0.36
CA GLY A 76 -54.59 -11.56 -0.47
C GLY A 76 -54.57 -12.89 -1.24
N GLY A 77 -53.41 -13.57 -1.27
CA GLY A 77 -53.23 -14.86 -1.96
C GLY A 77 -52.67 -14.76 -3.38
N ASP A 78 -52.26 -13.58 -3.84
CA ASP A 78 -51.65 -13.43 -5.16
C ASP A 78 -50.23 -14.00 -5.14
N PRO A 79 -49.83 -14.83 -6.12
CA PRO A 79 -48.49 -15.41 -6.17
C PRO A 79 -47.41 -14.36 -6.36
N LEU A 80 -46.28 -14.55 -5.67
CA LEU A 80 -45.07 -13.74 -5.81
C LEU A 80 -43.97 -14.57 -6.48
N ALA A 81 -43.33 -14.00 -7.50
CA ALA A 81 -42.16 -14.60 -8.13
C ALA A 81 -41.02 -14.71 -7.13
N TYR A 82 -40.28 -15.82 -7.16
CA TYR A 82 -39.16 -16.06 -6.27
C TYR A 82 -38.03 -16.85 -6.95
N GLN A 83 -36.84 -16.75 -6.38
CA GLN A 83 -35.67 -17.51 -6.75
C GLN A 83 -35.00 -18.03 -5.48
N ILE A 84 -34.78 -19.34 -5.41
CA ILE A 84 -33.94 -19.97 -4.40
C ILE A 84 -32.49 -19.79 -4.87
N ASP A 85 -31.73 -18.98 -4.14
CA ASP A 85 -30.31 -18.73 -4.37
C ASP A 85 -29.47 -19.81 -3.66
N GLU A 86 -29.76 -20.04 -2.38
CA GLU A 86 -29.13 -21.10 -1.58
C GLU A 86 -30.18 -21.89 -0.81
N TRP A 87 -30.04 -23.22 -0.79
CA TRP A 87 -30.82 -24.11 0.05
C TRP A 87 -29.94 -25.20 0.65
N ASP A 88 -29.59 -25.06 1.93
CA ASP A 88 -28.85 -26.07 2.68
C ASP A 88 -29.70 -26.55 3.87
N ALA A 89 -30.50 -27.59 3.63
CA ALA A 89 -31.31 -28.23 4.66
C ALA A 89 -30.47 -28.84 5.80
N LYS A 90 -29.20 -29.21 5.54
CA LYS A 90 -28.30 -29.79 6.55
C LYS A 90 -27.73 -28.71 7.46
N ALA A 91 -27.36 -27.56 6.91
CA ALA A 91 -27.04 -26.36 7.67
C ALA A 91 -28.31 -25.65 8.21
N GLY A 92 -29.50 -26.07 7.77
CA GLY A 92 -30.78 -25.52 8.19
C GLY A 92 -30.89 -24.04 7.86
N ALA A 93 -30.44 -23.65 6.66
CA ALA A 93 -30.43 -22.28 6.17
C ALA A 93 -30.81 -22.23 4.69
N ALA A 94 -31.49 -21.16 4.28
CA ALA A 94 -31.76 -20.87 2.87
C ALA A 94 -31.84 -19.36 2.62
N SER A 95 -31.46 -18.95 1.42
CA SER A 95 -31.53 -17.58 0.91
C SER A 95 -32.43 -17.58 -0.33
N ILE A 96 -33.52 -16.82 -0.29
CA ILE A 96 -34.53 -16.76 -1.34
C ILE A 96 -34.85 -15.31 -1.70
N TRP A 97 -34.72 -14.95 -2.97
CA TRP A 97 -35.18 -13.67 -3.47
C TRP A 97 -36.67 -13.74 -3.81
N VAL A 98 -37.45 -12.77 -3.37
CA VAL A 98 -38.89 -12.67 -3.62
C VAL A 98 -39.21 -11.29 -4.19
N ARG A 99 -39.89 -11.22 -5.33
CA ARG A 99 -40.24 -9.94 -5.97
C ARG A 99 -41.52 -9.38 -5.38
N LEU A 100 -41.44 -8.24 -4.69
CA LEU A 100 -42.61 -7.57 -4.12
C LEU A 100 -43.14 -6.49 -5.06
N PRO A 101 -44.46 -6.43 -5.32
CA PRO A 101 -45.05 -5.41 -6.18
C PRO A 101 -44.81 -3.99 -5.69
N ILE A 102 -44.85 -3.79 -4.36
CA ILE A 102 -44.60 -2.50 -3.73
C ILE A 102 -44.05 -2.67 -2.30
N LEU A 103 -42.99 -1.92 -1.98
CA LEU A 103 -42.47 -1.69 -0.64
C LEU A 103 -42.68 -0.23 -0.27
N LYS A 104 -43.40 0.02 0.81
CA LYS A 104 -43.66 1.35 1.35
C LYS A 104 -42.77 1.61 2.54
N GLY A 105 -42.34 2.85 2.71
CA GLY A 105 -41.54 3.25 3.86
C GLY A 105 -42.37 3.38 5.14
N ASN A 106 -41.72 3.17 6.28
CA ASN A 106 -42.36 3.20 7.60
C ASN A 106 -43.61 2.30 7.74
N GLU A 107 -43.59 1.12 7.12
CA GLU A 107 -44.66 0.13 7.19
C GLU A 107 -44.14 -1.25 7.64
N ARG A 108 -45.08 -2.11 8.05
CA ARG A 108 -44.87 -3.52 8.35
C ARG A 108 -45.69 -4.33 7.37
N GLN A 109 -45.05 -4.85 6.32
CA GLN A 109 -45.73 -5.50 5.21
C GLN A 109 -45.62 -7.01 5.33
N GLU A 110 -46.75 -7.72 5.27
CA GLU A 110 -46.81 -9.18 5.32
C GLU A 110 -46.55 -9.80 3.94
N ILE A 111 -45.77 -10.88 3.94
CA ILE A 111 -45.62 -11.86 2.87
C ILE A 111 -46.01 -13.22 3.45
N ARG A 112 -46.72 -14.06 2.69
CA ARG A 112 -47.00 -15.44 3.10
C ARG A 112 -46.05 -16.41 2.41
N VAL A 113 -45.62 -17.43 3.14
CA VAL A 113 -44.85 -18.57 2.65
C VAL A 113 -45.68 -19.84 2.82
N HIS A 114 -45.65 -20.73 1.83
CA HIS A 114 -46.39 -22.01 1.80
C HIS A 114 -45.43 -23.16 1.46
N TRP A 115 -45.52 -24.30 2.16
CA TRP A 115 -44.70 -25.50 1.89
C TRP A 115 -45.42 -26.80 2.31
N GLY A 116 -44.79 -27.96 2.08
CA GLY A 116 -45.30 -29.27 2.48
C GLY A 116 -46.11 -30.00 1.40
N ARG A 117 -45.98 -29.58 0.14
CA ARG A 117 -46.66 -30.19 -1.00
C ARG A 117 -45.72 -31.12 -1.77
N SER A 118 -45.81 -32.42 -1.49
CA SER A 118 -44.85 -33.43 -1.98
C SER A 118 -44.85 -33.67 -3.50
N ASP A 119 -45.93 -33.32 -4.21
CA ASP A 119 -46.04 -33.44 -5.67
C ASP A 119 -45.69 -32.13 -6.40
N ALA A 120 -45.39 -31.05 -5.68
CA ALA A 120 -45.05 -29.77 -6.28
C ALA A 120 -43.70 -29.83 -7.00
N LYS A 121 -43.65 -29.22 -8.19
CA LYS A 121 -42.40 -28.94 -8.91
C LYS A 121 -41.84 -27.60 -8.46
N SER A 122 -40.53 -27.41 -8.61
CA SER A 122 -39.90 -26.10 -8.35
C SER A 122 -40.47 -25.03 -9.29
N GLU A 123 -40.78 -23.87 -8.74
CA GLU A 123 -41.13 -22.63 -9.47
C GLU A 123 -40.09 -21.53 -9.22
N SER A 124 -38.91 -21.88 -8.70
CA SER A 124 -37.79 -20.95 -8.56
C SER A 124 -37.32 -20.47 -9.93
N ASP A 125 -37.42 -19.17 -10.18
CA ASP A 125 -37.07 -18.55 -11.46
C ASP A 125 -36.44 -17.16 -11.25
N GLY A 126 -35.12 -17.09 -11.43
CA GLY A 126 -34.38 -15.84 -11.32
C GLY A 126 -34.82 -14.79 -12.33
N ARG A 127 -35.24 -15.18 -13.55
CA ARG A 127 -35.72 -14.24 -14.57
C ARG A 127 -37.10 -13.69 -14.24
N ALA A 128 -37.90 -14.38 -13.43
CA ALA A 128 -39.17 -13.83 -12.95
C ALA A 128 -38.94 -12.75 -11.87
N VAL A 129 -37.89 -12.92 -11.07
CA VAL A 129 -37.49 -11.98 -10.00
C VAL A 129 -36.73 -10.77 -10.55
N PHE A 130 -35.70 -11.02 -11.36
CA PHE A 130 -34.77 -10.05 -11.92
C PHE A 130 -34.95 -9.95 -13.43
N ASN A 131 -35.57 -8.87 -13.92
CA ASN A 131 -35.78 -8.68 -15.35
C ASN A 131 -35.89 -7.23 -15.78
N ASP A 132 -36.11 -7.07 -17.07
CA ASP A 132 -36.28 -5.79 -17.73
C ASP A 132 -37.41 -4.93 -17.16
N ASN A 133 -38.48 -5.53 -16.60
CA ASN A 133 -39.63 -4.77 -16.09
C ASN A 133 -39.30 -4.04 -14.78
N ASN A 134 -38.42 -4.60 -13.95
CA ASN A 134 -37.90 -3.94 -12.75
C ASN A 134 -36.46 -3.42 -12.91
N GLY A 135 -36.01 -3.31 -14.16
CA GLY A 135 -34.83 -2.58 -14.57
C GLY A 135 -33.50 -3.35 -14.51
N PHE A 136 -33.50 -4.64 -14.14
CA PHE A 136 -32.27 -5.44 -14.12
C PHE A 136 -31.88 -5.89 -15.52
N LEU A 137 -30.58 -5.78 -15.81
CA LEU A 137 -29.97 -6.27 -17.04
C LEU A 137 -28.98 -7.40 -16.76
N SER A 138 -28.29 -7.40 -15.62
CA SER A 138 -27.46 -8.52 -15.18
C SER A 138 -27.49 -8.63 -13.67
N VAL A 139 -27.55 -9.86 -13.16
CA VAL A 139 -27.49 -10.22 -11.74
C VAL A 139 -26.67 -11.49 -11.63
N LEU A 140 -25.55 -11.40 -10.91
CA LEU A 140 -24.62 -12.50 -10.68
C LEU A 140 -24.49 -12.71 -9.18
N HIS A 141 -25.03 -13.83 -8.68
CA HIS A 141 -24.91 -14.26 -7.28
C HIS A 141 -23.53 -14.88 -6.97
N MET A 142 -22.60 -14.86 -7.93
CA MET A 142 -21.18 -15.21 -7.71
C MET A 142 -20.95 -16.65 -7.22
N ASP A 143 -21.89 -17.55 -7.50
CA ASP A 143 -21.83 -18.96 -7.16
C ASP A 143 -20.87 -19.76 -8.09
N GLU A 144 -20.91 -21.09 -7.98
CA GLU A 144 -20.09 -21.96 -8.84
C GLU A 144 -20.54 -21.91 -10.30
N ALA A 145 -21.86 -21.87 -10.55
CA ALA A 145 -22.44 -21.86 -11.88
C ALA A 145 -22.17 -20.54 -12.63
N LEU A 146 -22.00 -19.43 -11.90
CA LEU A 146 -21.83 -18.08 -12.44
C LEU A 146 -22.91 -17.74 -13.47
N ALA A 147 -24.15 -18.14 -13.19
CA ALA A 147 -25.29 -17.83 -14.05
C ALA A 147 -25.68 -16.35 -13.93
N ASP A 148 -26.04 -15.74 -15.06
CA ASP A 148 -26.67 -14.41 -15.07
C ASP A 148 -28.19 -14.57 -15.02
N ASP A 149 -28.79 -14.22 -13.88
CA ASP A 149 -30.21 -14.46 -13.63
C ASP A 149 -31.13 -13.53 -14.41
N ALA A 150 -30.64 -12.38 -14.88
CA ALA A 150 -31.36 -11.57 -15.87
C ALA A 150 -31.20 -12.10 -17.31
N GLY A 151 -30.17 -12.92 -17.57
CA GLY A 151 -29.97 -13.65 -18.82
C GLY A 151 -29.32 -12.88 -19.98
N SER A 152 -28.71 -11.73 -19.73
CA SER A 152 -28.09 -10.87 -20.74
C SER A 152 -26.64 -11.23 -21.06
N VAL A 153 -25.94 -11.86 -20.11
CA VAL A 153 -24.51 -12.15 -20.22
C VAL A 153 -24.20 -13.63 -20.05
N GLN A 154 -22.98 -14.03 -20.44
CA GLN A 154 -22.51 -15.41 -20.35
C GLN A 154 -21.11 -15.40 -19.71
N PRO A 155 -21.04 -15.34 -18.37
CA PRO A 155 -19.78 -15.18 -17.66
C PRO A 155 -18.80 -16.33 -17.89
N LYS A 156 -17.53 -15.98 -18.06
CA LYS A 156 -16.42 -16.93 -18.12
C LYS A 156 -15.45 -16.62 -16.99
N ASN A 157 -15.27 -17.60 -16.11
CA ASN A 157 -14.34 -17.50 -14.99
C ASN A 157 -12.88 -17.53 -15.49
N GLY A 158 -12.12 -16.48 -15.21
CA GLY A 158 -10.69 -16.35 -15.46
C GLY A 158 -9.83 -16.71 -14.24
N GLY A 159 -10.18 -17.76 -13.50
CA GLY A 159 -9.34 -18.33 -12.44
C GLY A 159 -9.71 -17.98 -11.00
N THR A 160 -10.82 -17.28 -10.76
CA THR A 160 -11.31 -16.98 -9.40
C THR A 160 -11.79 -18.24 -8.67
N THR A 161 -11.77 -18.25 -7.34
CA THR A 161 -12.15 -19.40 -6.49
C THR A 161 -13.36 -19.08 -5.60
N ALA A 162 -14.11 -20.10 -5.16
CA ALA A 162 -15.29 -19.92 -4.31
C ALA A 162 -14.90 -19.49 -2.88
N THR A 163 -15.76 -18.67 -2.25
CA THR A 163 -15.71 -18.26 -0.84
C THR A 163 -17.14 -17.97 -0.36
N THR A 164 -17.34 -17.67 0.92
CA THR A 164 -18.62 -17.22 1.46
C THR A 164 -18.75 -15.70 1.39
N GLY A 165 -19.88 -15.23 0.90
CA GLY A 165 -20.28 -13.83 0.79
C GLY A 165 -21.26 -13.38 1.87
N PRO A 166 -21.70 -12.10 1.83
CA PRO A 166 -22.75 -11.57 2.70
C PRO A 166 -24.15 -12.18 2.47
N ILE A 167 -24.41 -12.76 1.29
CA ILE A 167 -25.71 -13.38 0.97
C ILE A 167 -25.62 -14.91 0.95
N GLY A 168 -24.68 -15.44 0.17
CA GLY A 168 -24.47 -16.88 -0.03
C GLY A 168 -23.05 -17.16 -0.50
N ALA A 169 -22.91 -17.81 -1.66
CA ALA A 169 -21.61 -18.01 -2.29
C ALA A 169 -21.06 -16.70 -2.85
N ALA A 170 -19.73 -16.57 -2.87
CA ALA A 170 -19.01 -15.43 -3.42
C ALA A 170 -17.71 -15.92 -4.08
N ARG A 171 -16.94 -15.01 -4.68
CA ARG A 171 -15.66 -15.37 -5.31
C ARG A 171 -14.48 -14.56 -4.81
N THR A 172 -13.36 -15.25 -4.63
CA THR A 172 -12.03 -14.68 -4.37
C THR A 172 -11.30 -14.42 -5.69
N PHE A 173 -10.77 -13.22 -5.83
CA PHE A 173 -9.97 -12.72 -6.95
C PHE A 173 -8.52 -12.54 -6.47
N ALA A 174 -7.60 -13.34 -6.99
CA ALA A 174 -6.17 -13.11 -6.84
C ALA A 174 -5.63 -12.22 -8.00
N GLU A 175 -4.35 -11.86 -7.95
CA GLU A 175 -3.74 -11.09 -9.03
C GLU A 175 -3.96 -11.74 -10.41
N ARG A 176 -4.33 -10.93 -11.41
CA ARG A 176 -4.59 -11.37 -12.78
C ARG A 176 -5.74 -12.36 -12.95
N GLN A 177 -6.63 -12.48 -11.96
CA GLN A 177 -7.86 -13.29 -12.05
C GLN A 177 -9.11 -12.40 -12.09
N GLY A 178 -10.10 -12.79 -12.87
CA GLY A 178 -11.40 -12.11 -12.88
C GLY A 178 -12.42 -12.81 -13.77
N ILE A 179 -13.48 -12.12 -14.17
CA ILE A 179 -14.60 -12.71 -14.92
C ILE A 179 -14.89 -11.88 -16.16
N ALA A 180 -14.92 -12.54 -17.32
CA ALA A 180 -15.32 -11.93 -18.58
C ALA A 180 -16.80 -12.23 -18.84
N CYS A 181 -17.66 -11.22 -18.80
CA CYS A 181 -19.11 -11.41 -18.90
C CYS A 181 -19.63 -11.38 -20.35
N GLY A 182 -18.92 -10.70 -21.25
CA GLY A 182 -19.21 -10.75 -22.67
C GLY A 182 -18.76 -9.51 -23.42
N GLU A 183 -18.59 -9.66 -24.74
CA GLU A 183 -18.08 -8.58 -25.59
C GLU A 183 -19.11 -7.95 -26.55
N LYS A 184 -20.29 -8.58 -26.65
CA LYS A 184 -21.34 -8.24 -27.62
C LYS A 184 -22.71 -8.15 -26.93
N ILE A 185 -22.80 -7.33 -25.89
CA ILE A 185 -24.01 -7.21 -25.05
C ILE A 185 -24.90 -6.10 -25.62
N ALA A 186 -26.00 -6.49 -26.28
CA ALA A 186 -26.83 -5.56 -27.05
C ALA A 186 -27.78 -4.70 -26.19
N ASN A 187 -28.19 -5.20 -25.03
CA ASN A 187 -29.23 -4.61 -24.18
C ASN A 187 -28.70 -3.78 -23.00
N PHE A 188 -27.37 -3.61 -22.89
CA PHE A 188 -26.79 -2.69 -21.92
C PHE A 188 -27.09 -1.22 -22.26
N PRO A 189 -27.08 -0.31 -21.28
CA PRO A 189 -27.42 1.09 -21.50
C PRO A 189 -26.49 1.74 -22.54
N ALA A 190 -27.06 2.57 -23.43
CA ALA A 190 -26.34 3.27 -24.49
C ALA A 190 -26.45 4.79 -24.31
N GLY A 191 -25.54 5.53 -24.95
CA GLY A 191 -25.44 6.99 -24.81
C GLY A 191 -25.19 7.39 -23.36
N ALA A 192 -26.01 8.34 -22.89
CA ALA A 192 -26.09 8.80 -21.50
C ALA A 192 -27.33 8.25 -20.79
N ALA A 193 -27.83 7.08 -21.20
CA ALA A 193 -29.02 6.49 -20.60
C ALA A 193 -28.84 6.24 -19.09
N PRO A 194 -29.93 6.36 -18.31
CA PRO A 194 -29.94 6.03 -16.89
C PRO A 194 -29.42 4.63 -16.62
N HIS A 195 -28.65 4.45 -15.54
CA HIS A 195 -28.18 3.13 -15.13
C HIS A 195 -27.73 3.09 -13.67
N THR A 196 -27.56 1.87 -13.16
CA THR A 196 -26.95 1.59 -11.86
C THR A 196 -26.04 0.36 -11.95
N SER A 197 -24.88 0.40 -11.29
CA SER A 197 -23.95 -0.73 -11.14
C SER A 197 -23.66 -0.96 -9.66
N GLU A 198 -23.71 -2.21 -9.20
CA GLU A 198 -23.66 -2.56 -7.78
C GLU A 198 -22.80 -3.81 -7.55
N ALA A 199 -22.16 -3.89 -6.39
CA ALA A 199 -21.49 -5.09 -5.88
C ALA A 199 -21.32 -5.05 -4.36
N TRP A 200 -21.22 -6.22 -3.74
CA TRP A 200 -20.51 -6.37 -2.48
C TRP A 200 -19.04 -6.65 -2.76
N ILE A 201 -18.14 -5.98 -2.02
CA ILE A 201 -16.70 -6.17 -2.13
C ILE A 201 -16.06 -6.37 -0.77
N ARG A 202 -15.00 -7.18 -0.71
CA ARG A 202 -14.04 -7.23 0.40
C ARG A 202 -12.63 -7.08 -0.18
N ALA A 203 -12.20 -5.85 -0.40
CA ALA A 203 -10.94 -5.55 -1.07
C ALA A 203 -9.74 -5.78 -0.14
N ARG A 204 -8.67 -6.41 -0.65
CA ARG A 204 -7.40 -6.61 0.09
C ARG A 204 -6.29 -5.67 -0.35
N ARG A 205 -6.48 -5.00 -1.49
CA ARG A 205 -5.49 -4.10 -2.09
C ARG A 205 -6.17 -2.98 -2.87
N SER A 206 -5.65 -1.76 -2.74
CA SER A 206 -6.07 -0.59 -3.52
C SER A 206 -5.59 -0.63 -4.98
N ASN A 207 -6.21 0.22 -5.80
CA ASN A 207 -6.01 0.36 -7.24
C ASN A 207 -6.46 -0.84 -8.10
N GLY A 208 -7.57 -1.46 -7.69
CA GLY A 208 -8.24 -2.53 -8.43
C GLY A 208 -9.52 -2.06 -9.13
N THR A 209 -9.84 -2.64 -10.28
CA THR A 209 -11.11 -2.41 -10.99
C THR A 209 -12.15 -3.42 -10.53
N ILE A 210 -13.26 -2.94 -9.98
CA ILE A 210 -14.36 -3.77 -9.46
C ILE A 210 -15.24 -4.26 -10.61
N ILE A 211 -15.86 -3.32 -11.33
CA ILE A 211 -16.78 -3.54 -12.45
C ILE A 211 -16.37 -2.61 -13.59
N ALA A 212 -16.37 -3.11 -14.82
CA ALA A 212 -16.16 -2.27 -16.00
C ALA A 212 -17.07 -2.70 -17.15
N TRP A 213 -17.85 -1.76 -17.70
CA TRP A 213 -18.68 -2.02 -18.86
C TRP A 213 -18.74 -0.84 -19.85
N GLY A 214 -19.04 -1.12 -21.13
CA GLY A 214 -19.16 -0.11 -22.20
C GLY A 214 -18.28 -0.40 -23.42
N ASN A 215 -17.42 0.53 -23.85
CA ASN A 215 -16.51 0.39 -24.99
C ASN A 215 -15.20 1.17 -24.78
N GLU A 216 -14.11 0.72 -25.41
CA GLU A 216 -12.82 1.42 -25.38
C GLU A 216 -12.78 2.64 -26.31
N GLN A 217 -13.47 3.71 -25.91
CA GLN A 217 -13.49 4.99 -26.59
C GLN A 217 -13.84 6.09 -25.58
N ALA A 218 -13.47 7.35 -25.86
CA ALA A 218 -13.88 8.50 -25.06
C ALA A 218 -15.39 8.50 -24.81
N GLN A 219 -15.80 8.76 -23.56
CA GLN A 219 -17.16 8.73 -23.01
C GLN A 219 -17.85 7.36 -23.07
N GLY A 220 -17.15 6.31 -23.51
CA GLY A 220 -17.75 5.05 -23.91
C GLY A 220 -17.87 4.00 -22.81
N LYS A 221 -17.35 4.23 -21.60
CA LYS A 221 -17.31 3.19 -20.55
C LYS A 221 -17.55 3.74 -19.15
N VAL A 222 -17.99 2.84 -18.28
CA VAL A 222 -18.24 3.03 -16.85
C VAL A 222 -17.33 2.05 -16.11
N VAL A 223 -16.43 2.56 -15.27
CA VAL A 223 -15.41 1.75 -14.58
C VAL A 223 -15.39 2.08 -13.09
N MET A 224 -15.88 1.14 -12.27
CA MET A 224 -15.88 1.24 -10.82
C MET A 224 -14.56 0.70 -10.27
N GLN A 225 -13.90 1.47 -9.43
CA GLN A 225 -12.55 1.18 -8.94
C GLN A 225 -12.48 1.37 -7.44
N PHE A 226 -11.71 0.50 -6.79
CA PHE A 226 -11.23 0.69 -5.43
C PHE A 226 -9.85 1.35 -5.52
N ARG A 227 -9.76 2.64 -5.24
CA ARG A 227 -8.56 3.48 -5.43
C ARG A 227 -7.85 3.74 -4.12
N SER A 228 -6.65 4.31 -4.24
CA SER A 228 -5.85 4.77 -3.11
C SER A 228 -5.88 6.30 -2.98
N PRO A 229 -5.93 6.90 -1.76
CA PRO A 229 -6.17 6.23 -0.47
C PRO A 229 -7.50 5.45 -0.54
N PRO A 230 -7.76 4.43 0.31
CA PRO A 230 -8.81 3.45 0.05
C PRO A 230 -10.20 4.09 -0.09
N HIS A 231 -10.72 4.23 -1.31
CA HIS A 231 -12.04 4.84 -1.61
C HIS A 231 -12.62 4.29 -2.92
N ILE A 232 -13.91 4.54 -3.18
CA ILE A 232 -14.55 4.18 -4.45
C ILE A 232 -14.44 5.32 -5.45
N GLN A 233 -13.93 5.02 -6.64
CA GLN A 233 -13.84 5.96 -7.75
C GLN A 233 -14.63 5.40 -8.93
N MET A 234 -15.45 6.26 -9.54
CA MET A 234 -15.99 6.04 -10.87
C MET A 234 -15.20 6.79 -11.92
N ASP A 235 -14.63 6.04 -12.86
CA ASP A 235 -14.07 6.58 -14.09
C ASP A 235 -15.01 6.28 -15.26
N CYS A 236 -15.64 7.35 -15.75
CA CYS A 236 -16.52 7.39 -16.90
C CYS A 236 -15.79 7.98 -18.13
N TYR A 237 -14.47 7.78 -18.20
CA TYR A 237 -13.54 8.00 -19.31
C TYR A 237 -13.84 9.21 -20.21
N PHE A 238 -13.26 10.38 -19.89
CA PHE A 238 -13.45 11.63 -20.66
C PHE A 238 -14.91 12.12 -20.78
N SER A 239 -15.78 11.74 -19.84
CA SER A 239 -17.12 12.32 -19.67
C SER A 239 -17.23 13.10 -18.35
N GLY A 240 -18.30 13.88 -18.21
CA GLY A 240 -18.70 14.54 -16.97
C GLY A 240 -19.22 13.57 -15.89
N GLY A 241 -19.26 12.25 -16.17
CA GLY A 241 -19.79 11.23 -15.27
C GLY A 241 -18.81 10.70 -14.20
N ASN A 242 -17.57 11.20 -14.13
CA ASN A 242 -16.61 10.78 -13.11
C ASN A 242 -17.07 11.22 -11.73
N VAL A 243 -16.92 10.38 -10.69
CA VAL A 243 -17.24 10.76 -9.31
C VAL A 243 -16.34 9.99 -8.35
N SER A 244 -15.91 10.66 -7.28
CA SER A 244 -15.09 10.07 -6.22
C SER A 244 -15.91 10.01 -4.94
N GLY A 245 -15.82 8.90 -4.21
CA GLY A 245 -16.34 8.78 -2.85
C GLY A 245 -15.47 9.56 -1.87
N ALA A 246 -16.11 10.22 -0.89
CA ALA A 246 -15.41 11.03 0.12
C ALA A 246 -14.85 10.19 1.27
N SER A 247 -15.46 9.05 1.58
CA SER A 247 -15.10 8.24 2.74
C SER A 247 -13.99 7.26 2.45
N ARG A 248 -13.15 7.01 3.46
CA ARG A 248 -12.21 5.89 3.42
C ARG A 248 -12.98 4.58 3.56
N VAL A 249 -12.80 3.69 2.60
CA VAL A 249 -13.38 2.34 2.60
C VAL A 249 -12.37 1.36 3.19
N PRO A 250 -12.73 0.59 4.23
CA PRO A 250 -11.82 -0.37 4.85
C PRO A 250 -11.39 -1.48 3.88
N THR A 251 -10.17 -1.97 4.05
CA THR A 251 -9.75 -3.24 3.44
C THR A 251 -10.19 -4.39 4.34
N ASP A 252 -10.30 -5.59 3.77
CA ASP A 252 -10.60 -6.84 4.49
C ASP A 252 -11.98 -6.89 5.18
N GLU A 253 -12.87 -5.92 4.89
CA GLU A 253 -14.26 -5.89 5.33
C GLU A 253 -15.23 -5.88 4.13
N TRP A 254 -16.40 -6.50 4.30
CA TRP A 254 -17.45 -6.48 3.29
C TRP A 254 -18.15 -5.10 3.24
N VAL A 255 -18.17 -4.51 2.05
CA VAL A 255 -18.74 -3.19 1.78
C VAL A 255 -19.64 -3.30 0.55
N TYR A 256 -20.84 -2.76 0.64
CA TYR A 256 -21.76 -2.66 -0.48
C TYR A 256 -21.53 -1.34 -1.22
N VAL A 257 -21.23 -1.40 -2.51
CA VAL A 257 -20.91 -0.24 -3.34
C VAL A 257 -21.89 -0.11 -4.49
N THR A 258 -22.33 1.12 -4.73
CA THR A 258 -23.30 1.40 -5.80
C THR A 258 -22.91 2.66 -6.55
N HIS A 259 -22.95 2.59 -7.88
CA HIS A 259 -22.88 3.74 -8.76
C HIS A 259 -24.23 3.92 -9.45
N SER A 260 -24.78 5.13 -9.46
CA SER A 260 -25.96 5.47 -10.25
C SER A 260 -25.73 6.72 -11.10
N TYR A 261 -26.30 6.72 -12.29
CA TYR A 261 -26.12 7.80 -13.26
C TYR A 261 -27.45 8.18 -13.92
N GLN A 262 -27.76 9.47 -13.99
CA GLN A 262 -28.92 10.01 -14.69
C GLN A 262 -28.66 11.44 -15.15
N GLN A 263 -29.00 11.78 -16.40
CA GLN A 263 -28.98 13.18 -16.90
C GLN A 263 -27.64 13.91 -16.62
N GLY A 264 -26.51 13.21 -16.75
CA GLY A 264 -25.17 13.77 -16.50
C GLY A 264 -24.74 13.78 -15.03
N GLU A 265 -25.63 13.43 -14.11
CA GLU A 265 -25.33 13.33 -12.68
C GLU A 265 -24.90 11.92 -12.32
N SER A 266 -23.75 11.81 -11.67
CA SER A 266 -23.14 10.58 -11.20
C SER A 266 -23.12 10.56 -9.68
N ARG A 267 -23.49 9.44 -9.07
CA ARG A 267 -23.53 9.27 -7.61
C ARG A 267 -22.88 7.95 -7.22
N VAL A 268 -22.09 7.99 -6.15
CA VAL A 268 -21.52 6.81 -5.50
C VAL A 268 -22.11 6.69 -4.11
N TYR A 269 -22.50 5.48 -3.74
CA TYR A 269 -22.97 5.12 -2.42
C TYR A 269 -22.08 4.03 -1.85
N VAL A 270 -21.85 4.11 -0.54
CA VAL A 270 -21.12 3.13 0.26
C VAL A 270 -22.05 2.71 1.40
N ASN A 271 -22.31 1.40 1.53
CA ASN A 271 -23.19 0.82 2.56
C ASN A 271 -24.56 1.51 2.62
N GLY A 272 -25.16 1.78 1.46
CA GLY A 272 -26.49 2.39 1.36
C GLY A 272 -26.53 3.92 1.57
N VAL A 273 -25.38 4.57 1.84
CA VAL A 273 -25.28 6.01 2.11
C VAL A 273 -24.58 6.71 0.95
N LEU A 274 -25.10 7.88 0.55
CA LEU A 274 -24.46 8.70 -0.50
C LEU A 274 -23.08 9.16 -0.03
N ASP A 275 -22.05 8.80 -0.76
CA ASP A 275 -20.65 9.07 -0.42
C ASP A 275 -19.97 10.05 -1.38
N GLY A 276 -20.49 10.16 -2.61
CA GLY A 276 -19.97 11.10 -3.60
C GLY A 276 -21.01 11.47 -4.64
N THR A 277 -20.97 12.71 -5.11
CA THR A 277 -21.79 13.18 -6.23
C THR A 277 -20.97 14.04 -7.17
N ASN A 278 -21.24 13.92 -8.48
CA ASN A 278 -20.77 14.87 -9.46
C ASN A 278 -21.90 15.18 -10.45
N LYS A 279 -22.15 16.48 -10.62
CA LYS A 279 -23.03 17.05 -11.64
C LYS A 279 -22.25 18.09 -12.43
N SER A 280 -21.23 17.63 -13.15
CA SER A 280 -20.36 18.50 -13.95
C SER A 280 -21.03 18.90 -15.26
N ALA A 281 -20.71 20.10 -15.76
CA ALA A 281 -21.12 20.59 -17.08
C ALA A 281 -20.31 19.97 -18.24
N GLY A 282 -19.54 18.90 -17.98
CA GLY A 282 -18.74 18.20 -18.98
C GLY A 282 -19.56 17.39 -19.98
N SER A 283 -18.91 16.88 -21.02
CA SER A 283 -19.55 16.06 -22.05
C SER A 283 -20.22 14.82 -21.45
N PRO A 284 -21.45 14.47 -21.86
CA PRO A 284 -22.14 13.32 -21.29
C PRO A 284 -21.48 11.99 -21.69
N LEU A 285 -21.85 10.91 -20.99
CA LEU A 285 -21.54 9.55 -21.43
C LEU A 285 -22.09 9.30 -22.85
N ASN A 286 -21.38 8.47 -23.62
CA ASN A 286 -21.71 8.10 -24.99
C ASN A 286 -21.37 6.61 -25.24
N VAL A 287 -21.93 5.74 -24.40
CA VAL A 287 -21.75 4.29 -24.52
C VAL A 287 -22.40 3.80 -25.82
N ARG A 288 -21.72 2.95 -26.59
CA ARG A 288 -22.23 2.34 -27.82
C ARG A 288 -22.72 0.92 -27.58
N THR A 289 -23.73 0.53 -28.34
CA THR A 289 -24.17 -0.86 -28.45
C THR A 289 -23.51 -1.53 -29.68
N PRO A 290 -23.10 -2.81 -29.60
CA PRO A 290 -23.09 -3.64 -28.40
C PRO A 290 -22.00 -3.22 -27.41
N ALA A 291 -22.31 -3.33 -26.12
CA ALA A 291 -21.41 -3.06 -25.02
C ALA A 291 -20.60 -4.31 -24.61
N ARG A 292 -19.72 -4.10 -23.65
CA ARG A 292 -18.72 -5.01 -23.10
C ARG A 292 -18.83 -5.04 -21.58
N PHE A 293 -18.56 -6.15 -20.90
CA PHE A 293 -18.63 -6.24 -19.43
C PHE A 293 -17.60 -7.22 -18.84
N TRP A 294 -16.84 -6.73 -17.84
CA TRP A 294 -15.86 -7.47 -17.06
C TRP A 294 -16.01 -7.16 -15.57
N ILE A 295 -15.65 -8.14 -14.73
CA ILE A 295 -15.58 -8.03 -13.27
C ILE A 295 -14.13 -8.32 -12.85
N GLY A 296 -13.61 -7.51 -11.93
CA GLY A 296 -12.24 -7.59 -11.44
C GLY A 296 -11.20 -6.97 -12.39
N GLY A 297 -11.61 -6.35 -13.51
CA GLY A 297 -10.71 -5.86 -14.55
C GLY A 297 -11.39 -5.28 -15.78
N TRP A 298 -10.61 -5.11 -16.85
CA TRP A 298 -11.09 -4.65 -18.16
C TRP A 298 -10.29 -5.31 -19.30
N TYR A 299 -10.95 -5.87 -20.32
CA TYR A 299 -10.34 -6.65 -21.40
C TYR A 299 -9.32 -7.70 -20.92
N ASN A 300 -9.72 -8.51 -19.93
CA ASN A 300 -8.88 -9.56 -19.32
C ASN A 300 -7.60 -9.05 -18.63
N ASN A 301 -7.44 -7.73 -18.49
CA ASN A 301 -6.47 -7.15 -17.57
C ASN A 301 -7.12 -7.00 -16.19
N PHE A 302 -6.95 -8.03 -15.38
CA PHE A 302 -7.56 -8.13 -14.05
C PHE A 302 -6.63 -7.59 -12.96
N SER A 303 -7.14 -6.64 -12.18
CA SER A 303 -6.38 -5.88 -11.19
C SER A 303 -6.99 -5.88 -9.79
N PHE A 304 -8.25 -6.31 -9.63
CA PHE A 304 -8.85 -6.41 -8.31
C PHE A 304 -8.28 -7.60 -7.53
N VAL A 305 -7.98 -7.38 -6.26
CA VAL A 305 -7.56 -8.43 -5.33
C VAL A 305 -8.44 -8.34 -4.08
N GLY A 306 -9.18 -9.42 -3.81
CA GLY A 306 -10.17 -9.47 -2.72
C GLY A 306 -11.32 -10.40 -3.07
N ASP A 307 -12.46 -10.22 -2.40
CA ASP A 307 -13.66 -11.03 -2.64
C ASP A 307 -14.81 -10.16 -3.18
N MET A 308 -15.69 -10.75 -3.99
CA MET A 308 -16.90 -10.08 -4.51
C MET A 308 -18.12 -11.00 -4.45
N ASP A 309 -19.27 -10.38 -4.19
CA ASP A 309 -20.59 -11.00 -4.19
C ASP A 309 -21.60 -10.06 -4.86
N GLU A 310 -22.71 -10.62 -5.36
CA GLU A 310 -23.90 -9.92 -5.84
C GLU A 310 -23.63 -8.76 -6.82
N VAL A 311 -23.05 -9.08 -7.98
CA VAL A 311 -22.74 -8.08 -9.00
C VAL A 311 -23.97 -7.81 -9.88
N ARG A 312 -24.39 -6.54 -9.98
CA ARG A 312 -25.62 -6.15 -10.69
C ARG A 312 -25.41 -4.99 -11.65
N ILE A 313 -26.11 -5.03 -12.79
CA ILE A 313 -26.26 -3.93 -13.74
C ILE A 313 -27.74 -3.68 -13.99
N SER A 314 -28.19 -2.43 -13.85
CA SER A 314 -29.57 -2.00 -14.09
C SER A 314 -29.65 -0.87 -15.14
N LYS A 315 -30.72 -0.85 -15.94
CA LYS A 315 -31.03 0.20 -16.94
C LYS A 315 -31.76 1.42 -16.38
N VAL A 316 -31.88 1.49 -15.06
CA VAL A 316 -32.57 2.56 -14.33
C VAL A 316 -31.63 3.12 -13.28
N THR A 317 -31.86 4.36 -12.90
CA THR A 317 -31.21 5.00 -11.75
C THR A 317 -31.95 4.56 -10.49
N ARG A 318 -31.32 3.74 -9.66
CA ARG A 318 -31.89 3.36 -8.36
C ARG A 318 -31.93 4.57 -7.44
N SER A 319 -33.05 4.74 -6.74
CA SER A 319 -33.26 5.78 -5.73
C SER A 319 -32.33 5.57 -4.53
N ALA A 320 -32.11 6.60 -3.71
CA ALA A 320 -31.37 6.44 -2.46
C ALA A 320 -32.06 5.44 -1.52
N ASP A 321 -33.40 5.40 -1.50
CA ASP A 321 -34.18 4.46 -0.69
C ASP A 321 -34.00 3.02 -1.19
N TRP A 322 -33.97 2.78 -2.50
CA TRP A 322 -33.67 1.47 -3.09
C TRP A 322 -32.26 0.99 -2.71
N VAL A 323 -31.26 1.85 -2.86
CA VAL A 323 -29.85 1.52 -2.56
C VAL A 323 -29.68 1.23 -1.06
N LYS A 324 -30.32 2.01 -0.20
CA LYS A 324 -30.39 1.75 1.25
C LYS A 324 -31.08 0.42 1.54
N LEU A 325 -32.22 0.13 0.92
CA LEU A 325 -32.92 -1.15 1.08
C LEU A 325 -32.06 -2.33 0.68
N CYS A 326 -31.33 -2.26 -0.44
CA CYS A 326 -30.41 -3.31 -0.85
C CYS A 326 -29.38 -3.59 0.25
N TYR A 327 -28.71 -2.56 0.77
CA TYR A 327 -27.76 -2.75 1.87
C TYR A 327 -28.43 -3.31 3.14
N GLU A 328 -29.52 -2.69 3.58
CA GLU A 328 -30.23 -3.08 4.81
C GLU A 328 -30.83 -4.49 4.73
N ASN A 329 -31.16 -4.97 3.54
CA ASN A 329 -31.67 -6.33 3.31
C ASN A 329 -30.55 -7.37 3.21
N GLN A 330 -29.47 -7.02 2.54
CA GLN A 330 -28.42 -7.96 2.15
C GLN A 330 -27.34 -8.10 3.22
N LYS A 331 -27.10 -7.07 4.03
CA LYS A 331 -26.04 -7.12 5.05
C LYS A 331 -26.27 -8.27 6.05
N PRO A 332 -25.19 -8.87 6.58
CA PRO A 332 -25.30 -9.70 7.77
C PRO A 332 -26.02 -8.97 8.90
N LEU A 333 -26.76 -9.70 9.73
CA LEU A 333 -27.52 -9.13 10.86
C LEU A 333 -28.57 -8.07 10.44
N GLN A 334 -29.15 -8.21 9.25
CA GLN A 334 -30.24 -7.35 8.77
C GLN A 334 -31.46 -7.34 9.71
N THR A 335 -32.13 -6.18 9.81
CA THR A 335 -33.35 -6.02 10.61
C THR A 335 -34.64 -5.88 9.80
N LEU A 336 -34.54 -5.82 8.47
CA LEU A 336 -35.62 -5.58 7.53
C LEU A 336 -36.61 -6.74 7.39
N VAL A 337 -36.16 -7.98 7.23
CA VAL A 337 -37.02 -9.16 7.02
C VAL A 337 -37.03 -10.01 8.28
N GLY A 338 -38.22 -10.37 8.75
CA GLY A 338 -38.42 -11.19 9.95
C GLY A 338 -38.34 -12.71 9.73
N PRO A 339 -38.45 -13.50 10.82
CA PRO A 339 -38.63 -14.94 10.74
C PRO A 339 -40.04 -15.29 10.26
N VAL A 340 -40.29 -16.58 10.03
CA VAL A 340 -41.68 -17.10 9.97
C VAL A 340 -42.30 -16.92 11.35
N VAL A 341 -43.38 -16.13 11.43
CA VAL A 341 -44.00 -15.74 12.69
C VAL A 341 -44.63 -16.96 13.37
N ARG A 342 -44.18 -17.27 14.59
CA ARG A 342 -44.76 -18.33 15.42
C ARG A 342 -46.12 -17.86 15.99
N PRO A 343 -47.16 -18.70 16.01
CA PRO A 343 -48.44 -18.34 16.61
C PRO A 343 -48.32 -18.02 18.11
N GLY A 344 -48.95 -16.94 18.57
CA GLY A 344 -48.96 -16.54 19.99
C GLY A 344 -48.65 -15.06 20.19
N SER A 345 -48.38 -14.67 21.44
CA SER A 345 -48.02 -13.30 21.82
C SER A 345 -47.03 -13.24 23.00
N SER A 346 -46.41 -14.36 23.34
CA SER A 346 -45.49 -14.47 24.48
C SER A 346 -44.16 -13.78 24.19
N PHE A 347 -43.57 -13.17 25.24
CA PHE A 347 -42.21 -12.64 25.17
C PHE A 347 -41.48 -12.81 26.50
N GLY A 348 -40.43 -13.63 26.49
CA GLY A 348 -39.59 -13.90 27.65
C GLY A 348 -38.19 -14.32 27.22
N VAL A 349 -37.20 -14.04 28.07
CA VAL A 349 -35.81 -14.44 27.85
C VAL A 349 -35.32 -15.19 29.08
N THR A 350 -34.64 -16.32 28.87
CA THR A 350 -34.06 -17.14 29.94
C THR A 350 -32.60 -17.47 29.64
N PRO A 351 -31.70 -17.38 30.62
CA PRO A 351 -31.88 -16.72 31.93
C PRO A 351 -31.98 -15.19 31.84
N ALA A 352 -32.53 -14.55 32.88
CA ALA A 352 -32.67 -13.08 32.95
C ALA A 352 -31.38 -12.33 33.35
N LYS A 353 -30.36 -13.07 33.79
CA LYS A 353 -29.01 -12.57 34.05
C LYS A 353 -28.01 -13.69 33.77
N ILE A 354 -26.81 -13.33 33.33
CA ILE A 354 -25.72 -14.28 33.12
C ILE A 354 -24.42 -13.75 33.72
N GLU A 355 -23.60 -14.68 34.19
CA GLU A 355 -22.17 -14.44 34.44
C GLU A 355 -21.40 -15.29 33.44
N VAL A 356 -20.51 -14.68 32.67
CA VAL A 356 -19.74 -15.37 31.63
C VAL A 356 -18.27 -14.95 31.68
N LYS A 357 -17.38 -15.93 31.67
CA LYS A 357 -15.94 -15.71 31.63
C LYS A 357 -15.47 -15.52 30.19
N GLU A 358 -14.41 -14.74 30.01
CA GLU A 358 -13.69 -14.71 28.73
C GLU A 358 -13.31 -16.13 28.27
N GLY A 359 -13.31 -16.34 26.95
CA GLY A 359 -13.02 -17.66 26.35
C GLY A 359 -14.11 -18.72 26.58
N SER A 360 -15.20 -18.39 27.28
CA SER A 360 -16.38 -19.24 27.46
C SER A 360 -17.59 -18.69 26.69
N THR A 361 -18.67 -19.46 26.65
CA THR A 361 -19.95 -19.04 26.08
C THR A 361 -21.09 -19.23 27.07
N ALA A 362 -22.13 -18.42 26.93
CA ALA A 362 -23.39 -18.57 27.62
C ALA A 362 -24.54 -18.60 26.60
N THR A 363 -25.56 -19.41 26.86
CA THR A 363 -26.73 -19.51 25.97
C THR A 363 -27.91 -18.78 26.58
N LEU A 364 -28.50 -17.86 25.82
CA LEU A 364 -29.75 -17.18 26.13
C LEU A 364 -30.83 -17.67 25.17
N THR A 365 -32.02 -18.00 25.67
CA THR A 365 -33.16 -18.40 24.84
C THR A 365 -34.28 -17.40 24.97
N ALA A 366 -34.93 -17.09 23.84
CA ALA A 366 -36.09 -16.22 23.78
C ALA A 366 -37.33 -17.00 23.37
N ASP A 367 -38.38 -16.93 24.20
CA ASP A 367 -39.73 -17.13 23.74
C ASP A 367 -40.26 -15.79 23.21
N ALA A 368 -40.71 -15.78 21.97
CA ALA A 368 -41.13 -14.56 21.26
C ALA A 368 -42.20 -14.92 20.21
N ALA A 369 -43.19 -15.71 20.61
CA ALA A 369 -44.31 -16.07 19.75
C ALA A 369 -45.11 -14.81 19.38
N GLY A 370 -45.45 -14.64 18.10
CA GLY A 370 -46.11 -13.45 17.55
C GLY A 370 -45.16 -12.30 17.19
N ALA A 371 -43.86 -12.43 17.46
CA ALA A 371 -42.88 -11.43 17.06
C ALA A 371 -42.67 -11.47 15.54
N LEU A 372 -42.80 -10.31 14.91
CA LEU A 372 -42.52 -10.03 13.51
C LEU A 372 -41.02 -9.97 13.22
N LYS A 373 -40.22 -9.65 14.24
CA LYS A 373 -38.76 -9.62 14.18
C LYS A 373 -38.19 -9.82 15.57
N ILE A 374 -37.07 -10.51 15.66
CA ILE A 374 -36.30 -10.64 16.89
C ILE A 374 -34.84 -10.36 16.59
N TYR A 375 -34.18 -9.60 17.47
CA TYR A 375 -32.73 -9.45 17.42
C TYR A 375 -32.14 -9.15 18.78
N TRP A 376 -30.86 -9.47 18.89
CA TRP A 376 -30.05 -9.36 20.09
C TRP A 376 -28.98 -8.30 19.85
N SER A 377 -28.75 -7.46 20.85
CA SER A 377 -27.66 -6.49 20.86
C SER A 377 -26.92 -6.52 22.20
N LEU A 378 -25.67 -6.09 22.19
CA LEU A 378 -24.86 -5.88 23.38
C LEU A 378 -24.70 -4.39 23.61
N LYS A 379 -25.20 -3.89 24.75
CA LYS A 379 -24.87 -2.56 25.26
C LYS A 379 -23.65 -2.67 26.16
N ARG A 380 -22.55 -2.04 25.74
CA ARG A 380 -21.28 -1.99 26.48
C ARG A 380 -20.54 -0.70 26.12
N ASP A 381 -19.93 -0.05 27.11
CA ASP A 381 -19.13 1.17 26.92
C ASP A 381 -19.86 2.29 26.16
N GLY A 382 -21.15 2.48 26.44
CA GLY A 382 -22.00 3.49 25.80
C GLY A 382 -22.39 3.19 24.35
N THR A 383 -22.03 2.01 23.82
CA THR A 383 -22.33 1.57 22.45
C THR A 383 -23.24 0.35 22.46
N GLU A 384 -24.18 0.28 21.52
CA GLU A 384 -25.04 -0.89 21.31
C GLU A 384 -24.67 -1.57 19.99
N THR A 385 -24.19 -2.82 20.04
CA THR A 385 -23.76 -3.59 18.86
C THR A 385 -24.67 -4.79 18.61
N PRO A 386 -25.11 -5.05 17.36
CA PRO A 386 -25.89 -6.24 17.04
C PRO A 386 -25.10 -7.54 17.26
N LEU A 387 -25.73 -8.55 17.85
CA LEU A 387 -25.15 -9.88 18.08
C LEU A 387 -25.76 -10.95 17.16
N ALA A 388 -27.09 -10.93 17.02
CA ALA A 388 -27.83 -11.92 16.24
C ALA A 388 -29.19 -11.38 15.83
N VAL A 389 -29.70 -11.80 14.67
CA VAL A 389 -31.07 -11.50 14.20
C VAL A 389 -31.78 -12.80 13.85
N ASP A 390 -33.09 -12.84 14.05
CA ASP A 390 -33.94 -14.00 13.74
C ASP A 390 -33.47 -15.30 14.43
N ARG A 391 -32.87 -15.15 15.61
CA ARG A 391 -32.44 -16.24 16.48
C ARG A 391 -33.27 -16.27 17.74
N PHE A 392 -33.82 -17.43 18.07
CA PHE A 392 -34.50 -17.65 19.35
C PHE A 392 -33.55 -18.24 20.41
N SER A 393 -32.30 -18.51 20.02
CA SER A 393 -31.20 -18.85 20.92
C SER A 393 -29.95 -18.06 20.52
N LEU A 394 -29.37 -17.34 21.47
CA LEU A 394 -28.11 -16.63 21.33
C LEU A 394 -27.04 -17.37 22.11
N MET A 395 -26.02 -17.88 21.41
CA MET A 395 -24.76 -18.28 22.03
C MET A 395 -23.87 -17.04 22.14
N PHE A 396 -23.82 -16.47 23.33
CA PHE A 396 -23.04 -15.26 23.61
C PHE A 396 -21.62 -15.60 24.03
N ALA A 397 -20.64 -14.98 23.36
CA ALA A 397 -19.24 -14.96 23.75
C ALA A 397 -18.86 -13.50 24.06
N PRO A 398 -18.39 -13.17 25.27
CA PRO A 398 -18.24 -11.77 25.70
C PRO A 398 -17.06 -11.01 25.07
N GLY A 399 -16.24 -11.67 24.25
CA GLY A 399 -14.98 -11.13 23.78
C GLY A 399 -13.99 -10.91 24.93
N ARG A 400 -12.99 -10.05 24.70
CA ARG A 400 -12.01 -9.66 25.72
C ARG A 400 -12.45 -8.41 26.50
N VAL A 401 -12.09 -8.34 27.77
CA VAL A 401 -12.35 -7.24 28.72
C VAL A 401 -11.13 -6.96 29.58
N THR A 402 -11.06 -5.76 30.16
CA THR A 402 -10.08 -5.42 31.21
C THR A 402 -10.84 -5.15 32.50
N GLY A 403 -10.56 -5.91 33.54
CA GLY A 403 -11.39 -6.03 34.72
C GLY A 403 -12.73 -6.74 34.45
N ASP A 404 -13.41 -7.12 35.53
CA ASP A 404 -14.80 -7.52 35.44
C ASP A 404 -15.64 -6.35 34.92
N GLN A 405 -16.44 -6.59 33.90
CA GLN A 405 -17.26 -5.56 33.27
C GLN A 405 -18.73 -5.94 33.30
N ASN A 406 -19.58 -4.98 33.63
CA ASN A 406 -21.01 -5.11 33.44
C ASN A 406 -21.35 -4.71 32.01
N ALA A 407 -22.17 -5.52 31.37
CA ALA A 407 -22.79 -5.22 30.09
C ALA A 407 -24.26 -5.60 30.16
N THR A 408 -25.03 -5.17 29.16
CA THR A 408 -26.43 -5.53 29.04
C THR A 408 -26.67 -6.11 27.67
N ILE A 409 -27.14 -7.36 27.61
CA ILE A 409 -27.70 -7.88 26.36
C ILE A 409 -29.15 -7.44 26.29
N VAL A 410 -29.55 -6.88 25.15
CA VAL A 410 -30.93 -6.51 24.89
C VAL A 410 -31.49 -7.47 23.84
N CYS A 411 -32.48 -8.25 24.24
CA CYS A 411 -33.33 -8.95 23.30
C CYS A 411 -34.49 -8.02 22.95
N LYS A 412 -34.60 -7.65 21.67
CA LYS A 412 -35.71 -6.86 21.14
C LYS A 412 -36.60 -7.74 20.28
N ALA A 413 -37.91 -7.66 20.53
CA ALA A 413 -38.93 -8.33 19.73
C ALA A 413 -39.94 -7.28 19.23
N VAL A 414 -40.11 -7.21 17.91
CA VAL A 414 -41.08 -6.34 17.26
C VAL A 414 -42.39 -7.12 17.12
N PHE A 415 -43.46 -6.67 17.76
CA PHE A 415 -44.81 -7.22 17.65
C PHE A 415 -45.68 -6.35 16.75
N PRO A 416 -46.85 -6.82 16.27
CA PRO A 416 -47.69 -6.06 15.34
C PRO A 416 -48.01 -4.61 15.76
N SER A 417 -48.22 -4.35 17.05
CA SER A 417 -48.60 -3.03 17.58
C SER A 417 -47.55 -2.39 18.51
N GLU A 418 -46.49 -3.11 18.88
CA GLU A 418 -45.55 -2.64 19.89
C GLU A 418 -44.15 -3.23 19.70
N VAL A 419 -43.16 -2.69 20.40
CA VAL A 419 -41.80 -3.23 20.44
C VAL A 419 -41.49 -3.53 21.89
N LYS A 420 -41.15 -4.79 22.19
CA LYS A 420 -40.81 -5.22 23.54
C LYS A 420 -39.31 -5.46 23.62
N ASN A 421 -38.73 -5.04 24.74
CA ASN A 421 -37.32 -5.29 25.06
C ASN A 421 -37.24 -6.09 26.36
N LYS A 422 -36.29 -7.02 26.42
CA LYS A 422 -35.80 -7.63 27.66
C LYS A 422 -34.32 -7.35 27.75
N GLU A 423 -33.94 -6.70 28.84
CA GLU A 423 -32.56 -6.48 29.20
C GLU A 423 -32.11 -7.64 30.09
N ILE A 424 -30.92 -8.15 29.79
CA ILE A 424 -30.29 -9.26 30.49
C ILE A 424 -28.99 -8.69 31.04
N ASP A 425 -28.88 -8.67 32.36
CA ASP A 425 -27.66 -8.25 33.02
C ASP A 425 -26.56 -9.27 32.77
N VAL A 426 -25.44 -8.81 32.23
CA VAL A 426 -24.27 -9.63 31.94
C VAL A 426 -23.12 -9.16 32.81
N LEU A 427 -22.67 -10.02 33.71
CA LEU A 427 -21.37 -9.86 34.35
C LEU A 427 -20.34 -10.62 33.51
N ILE A 428 -19.48 -9.87 32.81
CA ILE A 428 -18.34 -10.43 32.10
C ILE A 428 -17.18 -10.50 33.09
N LYS A 429 -16.71 -11.73 33.35
CA LYS A 429 -15.56 -11.99 34.21
C LYS A 429 -14.28 -11.98 33.38
N GLU A 430 -13.33 -11.11 33.72
CA GLU A 430 -11.97 -11.22 33.18
C GLU A 430 -11.38 -12.55 33.65
N ALA A 431 -10.92 -13.36 32.70
CA ALA A 431 -10.35 -14.68 32.97
C ALA A 431 -9.04 -14.90 32.21
N ILE A 432 -8.76 -14.08 31.21
CA ILE A 432 -7.57 -14.11 30.38
C ILE A 432 -6.83 -12.78 30.63
N PRO A 433 -5.79 -12.76 31.48
CA PRO A 433 -5.08 -11.53 31.78
C PRO A 433 -4.38 -10.97 30.53
N GLU A 434 -4.16 -9.66 30.51
CA GLU A 434 -3.33 -9.03 29.48
C GLU A 434 -1.84 -9.38 29.64
N PRO A 435 -1.05 -9.31 28.55
CA PRO A 435 0.40 -9.51 28.65
C PRO A 435 1.05 -8.48 29.56
N GLN A 436 1.66 -8.94 30.65
CA GLN A 436 2.48 -8.10 31.51
C GLN A 436 3.92 -8.27 31.10
N PHE A 437 4.55 -7.20 30.61
CA PHE A 437 5.92 -7.29 30.16
C PHE A 437 6.72 -6.02 30.41
N THR A 438 8.03 -6.22 30.48
CA THR A 438 9.03 -5.15 30.46
C THR A 438 9.94 -5.35 29.25
N LEU A 439 10.55 -4.27 28.80
CA LEU A 439 11.61 -4.34 27.79
C LEU A 439 12.96 -4.41 28.48
N GLU A 440 13.77 -5.37 28.07
CA GLU A 440 15.17 -5.50 28.48
C GLU A 440 16.07 -5.07 27.32
N ALA A 441 16.93 -4.11 27.62
CA ALA A 441 17.96 -3.60 26.72
C ALA A 441 19.12 -3.04 27.55
N PRO A 442 20.34 -2.98 27.01
CA PRO A 442 21.41 -2.24 27.66
C PRO A 442 21.08 -0.74 27.67
N ALA A 443 21.47 -0.03 28.74
CA ALA A 443 21.28 1.43 28.83
C ALA A 443 22.10 2.19 27.77
N THR A 444 23.22 1.61 27.36
CA THR A 444 24.15 2.17 26.37
C THR A 444 24.49 1.14 25.31
N TRP A 445 24.68 1.57 24.06
CA TRP A 445 25.09 0.72 22.96
C TRP A 445 26.14 1.41 22.08
N ASP A 446 27.14 0.66 21.62
CA ASP A 446 28.17 1.17 20.70
C ASP A 446 27.69 1.27 19.23
N GLY A 447 26.49 0.76 18.94
CA GLY A 447 25.91 0.76 17.61
C GLY A 447 26.52 -0.23 16.64
N ARG A 448 27.34 -1.18 17.08
CA ARG A 448 28.08 -2.16 16.24
C ARG A 448 27.94 -3.59 16.73
N GLU A 449 28.16 -3.85 18.01
CA GLU A 449 27.96 -5.18 18.57
C GLU A 449 26.45 -5.48 18.60
N PRO A 450 25.94 -6.53 17.94
CA PRO A 450 24.51 -6.76 17.89
C PRO A 450 23.90 -6.94 19.29
N ILE A 451 22.75 -6.32 19.53
CA ILE A 451 22.01 -6.43 20.80
C ILE A 451 20.58 -6.92 20.56
N GLU A 452 20.10 -7.77 21.45
CA GLU A 452 18.71 -8.22 21.45
C GLU A 452 17.89 -7.37 22.43
N ILE A 453 16.77 -6.83 21.94
CA ILE A 453 15.74 -6.23 22.77
C ILE A 453 14.70 -7.29 23.06
N LYS A 454 14.55 -7.65 24.33
CA LYS A 454 13.65 -8.73 24.75
C LYS A 454 12.40 -8.17 25.39
N ALA A 455 11.24 -8.69 24.96
CA ALA A 455 10.01 -8.51 25.70
C ALA A 455 9.89 -9.60 26.77
N ASN A 456 10.21 -9.24 28.02
CA ASN A 456 10.14 -10.13 29.16
C ASN A 456 8.73 -10.17 29.71
N ILE A 457 7.98 -11.18 29.30
CA ILE A 457 6.59 -11.41 29.70
C ILE A 457 6.58 -12.13 31.05
N SER A 458 6.25 -11.40 32.13
CA SER A 458 6.30 -11.90 33.51
C SER A 458 5.16 -12.89 33.82
N ASN A 459 4.02 -12.80 33.14
CA ASN A 459 2.85 -13.64 33.37
C ASN A 459 2.63 -14.73 32.30
N ARG A 460 3.70 -15.20 31.64
CA ARG A 460 3.62 -16.16 30.52
C ARG A 460 2.94 -17.48 30.88
N ASP A 461 3.24 -18.06 32.03
CA ASP A 461 2.62 -19.31 32.49
C ASP A 461 1.10 -19.13 32.69
N THR A 462 0.68 -17.98 33.20
CA THR A 462 -0.73 -17.63 33.37
C THR A 462 -1.42 -17.52 32.01
N LEU A 463 -0.82 -16.81 31.04
CA LEU A 463 -1.35 -16.68 29.68
C LEU A 463 -1.54 -18.04 28.99
N THR A 464 -0.59 -18.97 29.18
CA THR A 464 -0.71 -20.34 28.67
C THR A 464 -1.83 -21.12 29.38
N ALA A 465 -1.91 -21.04 30.71
CA ALA A 465 -2.94 -21.72 31.48
C ALA A 465 -4.36 -21.24 31.14
N THR A 466 -4.53 -19.95 30.84
CA THR A 466 -5.82 -19.34 30.47
C THR A 466 -6.14 -19.42 28.98
N ARG A 467 -5.29 -20.07 28.16
CA ARG A 467 -5.46 -20.24 26.71
C ARG A 467 -5.64 -18.91 25.95
N SER A 468 -4.81 -17.91 26.25
CA SER A 468 -4.94 -16.54 25.71
C SER A 468 -4.74 -16.37 24.19
N GLY A 469 -4.61 -17.45 23.41
CA GLY A 469 -4.20 -17.36 22.00
C GLY A 469 -2.74 -16.91 21.83
N PRO A 470 -2.25 -16.86 20.57
CA PRO A 470 -0.90 -16.41 20.27
C PRO A 470 -0.74 -14.90 20.52
N LEU A 471 0.46 -14.50 20.94
CA LEU A 471 0.82 -13.10 21.10
C LEU A 471 1.20 -12.48 19.75
N THR A 472 0.69 -11.29 19.50
CA THR A 472 1.08 -10.42 18.39
C THR A 472 2.04 -9.36 18.90
N TYR A 473 3.10 -9.09 18.15
CA TYR A 473 4.12 -8.10 18.48
C TYR A 473 4.15 -7.06 17.35
N ARG A 474 4.31 -5.80 17.71
CA ARG A 474 4.66 -4.72 16.78
C ARG A 474 5.79 -3.90 17.38
N TRP A 475 6.83 -3.66 16.59
CA TRP A 475 7.99 -2.88 17.01
C TRP A 475 8.04 -1.56 16.26
N ALA A 476 8.45 -0.50 16.95
CA ALA A 476 8.73 0.80 16.35
C ALA A 476 10.05 1.35 16.86
N ILE A 477 10.81 1.97 15.96
CA ILE A 477 12.10 2.60 16.23
C ILE A 477 11.98 4.09 15.95
N ALA A 478 12.38 4.93 16.91
CA ALA A 478 12.36 6.38 16.79
C ALA A 478 13.66 7.03 17.27
N GLY A 479 13.85 8.30 16.88
CA GLY A 479 15.09 9.03 17.08
C GLY A 479 16.07 8.77 15.93
N ILE A 480 17.18 8.11 16.24
CA ILE A 480 18.21 7.73 15.26
C ILE A 480 17.81 6.48 14.46
N ALA A 481 18.44 6.26 13.30
CA ALA A 481 18.22 5.06 12.50
C ALA A 481 19.03 3.87 13.05
N ALA A 482 18.42 2.69 13.05
CA ALA A 482 19.07 1.43 13.36
C ALA A 482 18.63 0.34 12.37
N THR A 483 19.56 -0.53 11.98
CA THR A 483 19.24 -1.76 11.28
C THR A 483 18.73 -2.78 12.30
N SER A 484 17.56 -3.34 12.01
CA SER A 484 16.88 -4.26 12.91
C SER A 484 16.22 -5.40 12.16
N SER A 485 16.01 -6.52 12.86
CA SER A 485 15.18 -7.63 12.40
C SER A 485 14.36 -8.19 13.56
N GLU A 486 13.09 -8.48 13.32
CA GLU A 486 12.26 -9.15 14.31
C GLU A 486 12.77 -10.58 14.55
N ILE A 487 12.82 -10.98 15.82
CA ILE A 487 13.14 -12.33 16.27
C ILE A 487 12.00 -12.82 17.19
N PRO A 488 11.85 -14.14 17.44
CA PRO A 488 10.78 -14.64 18.29
C PRO A 488 10.75 -13.94 19.67
N GLY A 489 9.72 -13.12 19.91
CA GLY A 489 9.52 -12.39 21.17
C GLY A 489 10.48 -11.20 21.40
N GLY A 490 11.20 -10.75 20.38
CA GLY A 490 12.21 -9.69 20.51
C GLY A 490 12.52 -8.96 19.21
N LEU A 491 13.47 -8.03 19.30
CA LEU A 491 14.00 -7.27 18.19
C LEU A 491 15.52 -7.32 18.23
N LEU A 492 16.16 -7.81 17.19
CA LEU A 492 17.62 -7.75 17.05
C LEU A 492 18.00 -6.42 16.43
N LEU A 493 18.83 -5.62 17.13
CA LEU A 493 19.47 -4.44 16.57
C LEU A 493 20.90 -4.80 16.18
N SER A 494 21.21 -4.73 14.89
CA SER A 494 22.53 -5.12 14.38
C SER A 494 23.46 -3.94 14.18
N ARG A 495 22.92 -2.72 14.01
CA ARG A 495 23.72 -1.53 13.78
C ARG A 495 22.94 -0.24 14.03
N ALA A 496 23.55 0.73 14.69
CA ALA A 496 23.07 2.11 14.69
C ALA A 496 23.75 2.94 13.58
N HIS A 497 23.02 3.90 13.03
CA HIS A 497 23.53 4.77 11.96
C HIS A 497 23.78 6.20 12.41
N ASN A 498 23.48 6.55 13.67
CA ASN A 498 23.85 7.81 14.28
C ASN A 498 24.16 7.60 15.78
N SER A 499 24.83 8.56 16.42
CA SER A 499 24.89 8.64 17.89
C SER A 499 23.70 9.46 18.41
N GLY A 500 23.22 9.13 19.61
CA GLY A 500 22.10 9.83 20.22
C GLY A 500 21.13 8.89 20.93
N LYS A 501 19.91 9.37 21.14
CA LYS A 501 18.84 8.58 21.77
C LYS A 501 18.14 7.72 20.73
N LEU A 502 18.07 6.43 21.00
CA LEU A 502 17.28 5.45 20.26
C LEU A 502 16.11 5.02 21.14
N SER A 503 14.88 5.25 20.69
CA SER A 503 13.67 4.80 21.38
C SER A 503 13.12 3.56 20.70
N ILE A 504 12.97 2.48 21.45
CA ILE A 504 12.38 1.22 20.99
C ILE A 504 11.05 1.04 21.69
N THR A 505 9.98 0.95 20.91
CA THR A 505 8.62 0.71 21.40
C THR A 505 8.17 -0.68 20.96
N ALA A 506 7.66 -1.47 21.91
CA ALA A 506 6.99 -2.73 21.63
C ALA A 506 5.52 -2.63 22.03
N THR A 507 4.63 -3.06 21.14
CA THR A 507 3.20 -3.21 21.39
C THR A 507 2.83 -4.68 21.29
N ILE A 508 2.34 -5.27 22.39
CA ILE A 508 1.98 -6.69 22.48
C ILE A 508 0.49 -6.83 22.76
N SER A 509 -0.19 -7.69 22.02
CA SER A 509 -1.59 -8.04 22.26
C SER A 509 -1.80 -9.55 22.12
N ASN A 510 -2.68 -10.11 22.95
CA ASN A 510 -3.20 -11.47 22.87
C ASN A 510 -4.68 -11.49 22.39
N GLY A 511 -5.12 -10.43 21.69
CA GLY A 511 -6.52 -10.21 21.29
C GLY A 511 -7.34 -9.35 22.25
N GLY A 512 -6.80 -9.00 23.42
CA GLY A 512 -7.30 -7.94 24.29
C GLY A 512 -6.62 -6.58 24.01
N PRO A 513 -6.84 -5.56 24.86
CA PRO A 513 -6.15 -4.28 24.75
C PRO A 513 -4.63 -4.44 24.64
N ALA A 514 -4.05 -3.80 23.63
CA ALA A 514 -2.63 -3.89 23.38
C ALA A 514 -1.83 -3.15 24.46
N ILE A 515 -0.82 -3.79 25.02
CA ILE A 515 0.08 -3.20 26.01
C ILE A 515 1.30 -2.67 25.27
N THR A 516 1.63 -1.40 25.51
CA THR A 516 2.77 -0.73 24.88
C THR A 516 3.81 -0.34 25.92
N GLN A 517 5.06 -0.69 25.66
CA GLN A 517 6.21 -0.29 26.47
C GLN A 517 7.25 0.37 25.57
N THR A 518 7.99 1.33 26.10
CA THR A 518 9.09 2.00 25.40
C THR A 518 10.33 2.00 26.27
N ILE A 519 11.49 1.73 25.68
CA ILE A 519 12.80 1.85 26.31
C ILE A 519 13.69 2.79 25.49
N GLU A 520 14.50 3.60 26.17
CA GLU A 520 15.51 4.44 25.53
C GLU A 520 16.90 3.80 25.70
N ILE A 521 17.69 3.83 24.62
CA ILE A 521 19.08 3.39 24.60
C ILE A 521 19.94 4.59 24.18
N ALA A 522 20.97 4.89 24.97
CA ALA A 522 21.96 5.90 24.61
C ALA A 522 23.01 5.26 23.68
N VAL A 523 23.05 5.71 22.42
CA VAL A 523 23.96 5.16 21.42
C VAL A 523 25.15 6.08 21.21
N THR A 524 26.35 5.51 21.25
CA THR A 524 27.60 6.20 20.90
C THR A 524 28.35 5.39 19.85
N GLU A 525 28.32 5.85 18.61
CA GLU A 525 29.04 5.19 17.53
C GLU A 525 30.56 5.35 17.68
N PRO A 526 31.35 4.39 17.15
CA PRO A 526 32.78 4.62 16.99
C PRO A 526 33.03 5.79 16.02
N VAL A 527 34.14 6.51 16.24
CA VAL A 527 34.57 7.63 15.38
C VAL A 527 34.72 7.19 13.92
N GLN A 528 35.20 5.96 13.71
CA GLN A 528 35.38 5.34 12.40
C GLN A 528 35.11 3.83 12.48
N ASP A 529 34.50 3.27 11.43
CA ASP A 529 34.37 1.82 11.28
C ASP A 529 35.71 1.19 10.86
N PRO A 530 36.07 0.01 11.40
CA PRO A 530 37.18 -0.78 10.88
C PRO A 530 36.98 -1.09 9.39
N TRP A 531 38.04 -0.99 8.60
CA TRP A 531 38.00 -1.38 7.19
C TRP A 531 37.88 -2.90 7.07
N VAL A 532 36.85 -3.36 6.36
CA VAL A 532 36.67 -4.79 6.08
C VAL A 532 37.41 -5.13 4.78
N TYR A 533 38.47 -5.93 4.87
CA TYR A 533 39.22 -6.34 3.68
C TYR A 533 38.53 -7.49 2.96
N ARG A 534 38.51 -7.40 1.62
CA ARG A 534 38.04 -8.49 0.76
C ARG A 534 39.02 -9.67 0.82
N THR A 535 38.46 -10.87 0.91
CA THR A 535 39.21 -12.12 0.73
C THR A 535 39.11 -12.59 -0.73
N ALA A 536 40.25 -13.02 -1.30
CA ALA A 536 40.29 -13.58 -2.65
C ALA A 536 39.53 -14.91 -2.75
N THR A 537 38.98 -15.22 -3.93
CA THR A 537 38.46 -16.57 -4.17
C THR A 537 39.60 -17.56 -4.44
N LYS A 538 39.29 -18.86 -4.38
CA LYS A 538 40.25 -19.94 -4.68
C LYS A 538 40.81 -19.79 -6.10
N ASP A 539 39.95 -19.49 -7.06
CA ASP A 539 40.29 -19.33 -8.47
C ASP A 539 39.89 -17.92 -8.90
N GLU A 540 40.86 -17.01 -8.94
CA GLU A 540 40.69 -15.60 -9.24
C GLU A 540 41.80 -15.16 -10.19
N LYS A 541 41.46 -14.63 -11.35
CA LYS A 541 42.42 -14.09 -12.30
C LYS A 541 41.99 -12.70 -12.73
N PRO A 542 42.91 -11.72 -12.83
CA PRO A 542 42.61 -10.42 -13.39
C PRO A 542 42.05 -10.55 -14.81
N ILE A 543 41.11 -9.70 -15.20
CA ILE A 543 40.59 -9.64 -16.58
C ILE A 543 40.80 -8.25 -17.18
N ASP A 544 40.82 -8.17 -18.51
CA ASP A 544 41.05 -6.89 -19.20
C ASP A 544 40.09 -5.80 -18.71
N ASN A 545 40.60 -4.57 -18.60
CA ASN A 545 39.88 -3.38 -18.16
C ASN A 545 39.41 -3.39 -16.68
N GLN A 546 39.75 -4.39 -15.89
CA GLN A 546 39.27 -4.51 -14.51
C GLN A 546 39.69 -3.34 -13.62
N PHE A 547 38.78 -2.92 -12.76
CA PHE A 547 39.00 -1.90 -11.75
C PHE A 547 39.29 -2.52 -10.37
N TYR A 548 40.25 -1.96 -9.66
CA TYR A 548 40.57 -2.32 -8.29
C TYR A 548 40.30 -1.14 -7.36
N ALA A 549 39.31 -1.28 -6.48
CA ALA A 549 39.07 -0.26 -5.47
C ALA A 549 40.23 -0.20 -4.47
N ARG A 550 40.68 1.01 -4.16
CA ARG A 550 41.68 1.24 -3.12
C ARG A 550 41.07 1.05 -1.73
N ASP A 551 41.85 0.56 -0.78
CA ASP A 551 41.47 0.36 0.62
C ASP A 551 41.79 1.60 1.49
N ASP A 552 41.69 1.46 2.81
CA ASP A 552 42.05 2.49 3.80
C ASP A 552 43.55 2.80 3.86
N ARG A 553 44.41 1.96 3.25
CA ARG A 553 45.86 2.16 3.10
C ARG A 553 46.22 2.86 1.80
N ASN A 554 45.21 3.29 1.05
CA ASN A 554 45.35 3.92 -0.26
C ASN A 554 45.99 2.98 -1.31
N GLU A 555 45.63 1.69 -1.28
CA GLU A 555 46.13 0.67 -2.22
C GLU A 555 44.99 -0.22 -2.73
N GLY A 556 45.02 -0.59 -4.02
CA GLY A 556 44.19 -1.67 -4.55
C GLY A 556 44.87 -3.01 -4.32
N THR A 557 44.10 -4.08 -4.10
CA THR A 557 44.66 -5.43 -3.95
C THR A 557 44.27 -6.31 -5.14
N LEU A 558 45.27 -6.66 -5.96
CA LEU A 558 45.13 -7.61 -7.04
C LEU A 558 45.45 -9.01 -6.52
N PHE A 559 44.56 -9.96 -6.78
CA PHE A 559 44.75 -11.37 -6.52
C PHE A 559 44.90 -12.15 -7.83
N CYS A 560 45.79 -13.13 -7.85
CA CYS A 560 45.92 -14.08 -8.94
C CYS A 560 46.14 -15.48 -8.37
N ASN A 561 45.05 -16.24 -8.26
CA ASN A 561 44.98 -17.53 -7.59
C ASN A 561 44.45 -18.60 -8.54
N GLY A 562 44.95 -19.83 -8.38
CA GLY A 562 44.44 -20.97 -9.13
C GLY A 562 45.15 -22.28 -8.80
N GLY A 563 44.73 -23.35 -9.47
CA GLY A 563 45.40 -24.65 -9.46
C GLY A 563 45.97 -25.01 -10.83
N LEU A 564 47.01 -25.85 -10.84
CA LEU A 564 47.55 -26.48 -12.04
C LEU A 564 47.61 -28.00 -11.85
N ALA A 565 47.24 -28.74 -12.89
CA ALA A 565 47.36 -30.20 -12.90
C ALA A 565 48.83 -30.65 -13.08
N GLU A 566 49.58 -29.91 -13.88
CA GLU A 566 51.02 -30.12 -14.10
C GLU A 566 51.83 -29.41 -13.00
N ARG A 567 52.97 -29.99 -12.61
CA ARG A 567 53.87 -29.43 -11.58
C ARG A 567 55.13 -28.84 -12.23
N PRO A 568 55.08 -27.58 -12.73
CA PRO A 568 56.27 -26.87 -13.19
C PRO A 568 57.22 -26.58 -12.02
N ASP A 569 58.47 -26.18 -12.32
CA ASP A 569 59.44 -25.80 -11.28
C ASP A 569 58.95 -24.59 -10.47
N SER A 570 58.27 -23.66 -11.13
CA SER A 570 57.59 -22.52 -10.49
C SER A 570 56.45 -21.96 -11.36
N VAL A 571 55.55 -21.24 -10.70
CA VAL A 571 54.59 -20.33 -11.33
C VAL A 571 55.08 -18.91 -11.07
N PHE A 572 54.96 -18.01 -12.03
CA PHE A 572 55.33 -16.60 -11.88
C PHE A 572 54.18 -15.66 -12.23
N LEU A 573 54.16 -14.49 -11.58
CA LEU A 573 53.29 -13.36 -11.91
C LEU A 573 54.15 -12.11 -12.13
N ARG A 574 54.17 -11.63 -13.37
CA ARG A 574 54.79 -10.36 -13.74
C ARG A 574 53.74 -9.29 -13.88
N VAL A 575 53.94 -8.16 -13.23
CA VAL A 575 53.08 -6.97 -13.29
C VAL A 575 53.88 -5.81 -13.84
N THR A 576 53.32 -5.09 -14.80
CA THR A 576 53.85 -3.82 -15.30
C THR A 576 52.94 -2.66 -14.91
N ALA A 577 53.52 -1.47 -14.81
CA ALA A 577 52.84 -0.19 -14.63
C ALA A 577 53.32 0.76 -15.74
N ASP A 578 52.41 1.19 -16.61
CA ASP A 578 52.72 1.96 -17.84
C ASP A 578 53.89 1.34 -18.63
N ASP A 579 53.75 0.04 -18.90
CA ASP A 579 54.71 -0.81 -19.62
C ASP A 579 56.09 -0.98 -18.95
N LYS A 580 56.30 -0.42 -17.76
CA LYS A 580 57.52 -0.61 -16.96
C LYS A 580 57.34 -1.75 -15.96
N PRO A 581 58.39 -2.54 -15.66
CA PRO A 581 58.33 -3.56 -14.60
C PRO A 581 57.88 -2.95 -13.27
N TYR A 582 56.90 -3.58 -12.63
CA TYR A 582 56.35 -3.14 -11.33
C TYR A 582 56.55 -4.21 -10.25
N GLN A 583 56.21 -5.47 -10.55
CA GLN A 583 56.47 -6.63 -9.69
C GLN A 583 56.82 -7.85 -10.56
N ASP A 584 57.73 -8.68 -10.07
CA ASP A 584 58.04 -9.99 -10.65
C ASP A 584 58.10 -11.00 -9.50
N LEU A 585 57.04 -11.81 -9.38
CA LEU A 585 56.86 -12.77 -8.29
C LEU A 585 56.97 -14.18 -8.85
N SER A 586 57.59 -15.09 -8.10
CA SER A 586 57.64 -16.51 -8.43
C SER A 586 57.46 -17.36 -7.18
N GLN A 587 56.73 -18.46 -7.29
CA GLN A 587 56.55 -19.43 -6.22
C GLN A 587 56.41 -20.86 -6.76
N LYS A 588 56.73 -21.83 -5.91
CA LYS A 588 56.39 -23.24 -6.15
C LYS A 588 54.90 -23.47 -5.87
N LEU A 589 54.31 -24.46 -6.54
CA LEU A 589 52.99 -24.93 -6.16
C LEU A 589 53.01 -25.54 -4.76
N ASP A 590 51.91 -25.40 -4.03
CA ASP A 590 51.72 -26.07 -2.74
C ASP A 590 51.49 -27.60 -2.92
N ALA A 591 51.24 -28.29 -1.80
CA ALA A 591 51.02 -29.73 -1.80
C ALA A 591 49.80 -30.13 -2.64
N GLU A 592 48.81 -29.26 -2.74
CA GLU A 592 47.57 -29.42 -3.49
C GLU A 592 47.67 -28.94 -4.95
N GLY A 593 48.84 -28.45 -5.39
CA GLY A 593 49.05 -27.99 -6.77
C GLY A 593 48.51 -26.58 -7.04
N ARG A 594 48.43 -25.71 -6.03
CA ARG A 594 47.91 -24.35 -6.14
C ARG A 594 48.98 -23.26 -6.04
N TYR A 595 48.65 -22.11 -6.59
CA TYR A 595 49.39 -20.85 -6.45
C TYR A 595 48.44 -19.75 -5.98
N ALA A 596 48.97 -18.80 -5.23
CA ALA A 596 48.27 -17.58 -4.83
C ALA A 596 49.23 -16.39 -4.84
N PHE A 597 48.96 -15.40 -5.69
CA PHE A 597 49.72 -14.16 -5.74
C PHE A 597 48.86 -12.99 -5.28
N THR A 598 49.50 -12.06 -4.55
CA THR A 598 48.88 -10.80 -4.12
C THR A 598 49.79 -9.65 -4.51
N VAL A 599 49.26 -8.65 -5.21
CA VAL A 599 50.00 -7.44 -5.61
C VAL A 599 49.23 -6.21 -5.18
N LYS A 600 49.94 -5.27 -4.53
CA LYS A 600 49.40 -3.97 -4.14
C LYS A 600 49.55 -2.97 -5.28
N LEU A 601 48.43 -2.43 -5.76
CA LEU A 601 48.36 -1.43 -6.83
C LEU A 601 48.24 -0.04 -6.22
N LYS A 602 49.01 0.93 -6.73
CA LYS A 602 48.86 2.33 -6.33
C LYS A 602 47.72 2.95 -7.14
N PRO A 603 46.80 3.70 -6.51
CA PRO A 603 45.80 4.45 -7.23
C PRO A 603 46.47 5.62 -7.96
N GLY A 604 45.91 5.98 -9.13
CA GLY A 604 46.44 7.05 -9.97
C GLY A 604 46.19 6.77 -11.45
N LEU A 605 46.48 7.75 -12.31
CA LEU A 605 46.37 7.60 -13.78
C LEU A 605 47.51 6.72 -14.33
N VAL A 606 47.55 5.46 -13.89
CA VAL A 606 48.53 4.43 -14.21
C VAL A 606 47.79 3.20 -14.72
N LYS A 607 48.27 2.61 -15.81
CA LYS A 607 47.73 1.35 -16.35
C LYS A 607 48.60 0.18 -15.94
N TYR A 608 47.99 -0.80 -15.29
CA TYR A 608 48.66 -2.05 -14.95
C TYR A 608 48.35 -3.13 -15.98
N ALA A 609 49.30 -4.03 -16.18
CA ALA A 609 49.10 -5.27 -16.92
C ALA A 609 49.77 -6.44 -16.19
N VAL A 610 49.22 -7.63 -16.34
CA VAL A 610 49.73 -8.85 -15.71
C VAL A 610 50.01 -9.93 -16.74
N LYS A 611 51.06 -10.72 -16.49
CA LYS A 611 51.37 -11.97 -17.18
C LYS A 611 51.62 -13.04 -16.13
N LEU A 612 50.73 -14.02 -16.09
CA LEU A 612 50.87 -15.23 -15.28
C LEU A 612 51.45 -16.33 -16.17
N GLY A 613 52.49 -17.00 -15.71
CA GLY A 613 53.12 -18.10 -16.45
C GLY A 613 53.74 -19.15 -15.56
N THR A 614 54.28 -20.20 -16.19
CA THR A 614 55.02 -21.28 -15.54
C THR A 614 56.43 -21.34 -16.08
N LYS A 615 57.36 -21.85 -15.27
CA LYS A 615 58.74 -22.10 -15.67
C LYS A 615 59.12 -23.56 -15.40
N THR A 616 59.71 -24.21 -16.40
CA THR A 616 60.30 -25.57 -16.29
C THR A 616 61.66 -25.54 -16.99
N GLY A 617 62.75 -25.69 -16.25
CA GLY A 617 64.09 -25.41 -16.77
C GLY A 617 64.22 -23.95 -17.21
N ASP A 618 64.71 -23.72 -18.43
CA ASP A 618 64.82 -22.39 -19.04
C ASP A 618 63.56 -21.96 -19.82
N ASP A 619 62.58 -22.85 -19.97
CA ASP A 619 61.36 -22.59 -20.74
C ASP A 619 60.30 -21.90 -19.87
N GLU A 620 59.82 -20.74 -20.34
CA GLU A 620 58.68 -20.02 -19.75
C GLU A 620 57.44 -20.12 -20.65
N LYS A 621 56.29 -20.42 -20.06
CA LYS A 621 54.99 -20.49 -20.74
C LYS A 621 54.00 -19.54 -20.09
N ILE A 622 53.44 -18.62 -20.87
CA ILE A 622 52.36 -17.74 -20.39
C ILE A 622 51.04 -18.52 -20.36
N LEU A 623 50.38 -18.51 -19.21
CA LEU A 623 49.09 -19.15 -18.99
C LEU A 623 47.92 -18.16 -19.10
N HIS A 624 48.14 -16.91 -18.68
CA HIS A 624 47.10 -15.88 -18.64
C HIS A 624 47.71 -14.50 -18.72
N ALA A 625 47.01 -13.56 -19.34
CA ALA A 625 47.37 -12.16 -19.36
C ALA A 625 46.12 -11.29 -19.23
N ALA A 626 46.26 -10.13 -18.59
CA ALA A 626 45.24 -9.10 -18.56
C ALA A 626 45.88 -7.72 -18.57
N THR A 627 45.23 -6.78 -19.22
CA THR A 627 45.76 -5.44 -19.54
C THR A 627 44.74 -4.35 -19.19
N ASN A 628 45.22 -3.10 -19.19
CA ASN A 628 44.39 -1.92 -18.92
C ASN A 628 43.69 -1.95 -17.55
N LEU A 629 44.36 -2.53 -16.56
CA LEU A 629 43.90 -2.61 -15.18
C LEU A 629 44.15 -1.26 -14.49
N VAL A 630 43.19 -0.80 -13.69
CA VAL A 630 43.28 0.52 -13.03
C VAL A 630 42.89 0.43 -11.56
N CYS A 631 43.39 1.35 -10.74
CA CYS A 631 43.10 1.39 -9.30
C CYS A 631 42.61 2.77 -8.86
N GLY A 632 41.52 2.84 -8.10
CA GLY A 632 40.94 4.10 -7.63
C GLY A 632 39.73 3.94 -6.71
N ASP A 633 38.77 4.87 -6.75
CA ASP A 633 37.55 4.83 -5.93
C ASP A 633 36.31 4.34 -6.68
N ALA A 634 35.45 3.59 -6.00
CA ALA A 634 34.19 3.08 -6.52
C ALA A 634 32.97 3.66 -5.77
N TYR A 635 31.92 4.00 -6.52
CA TYR A 635 30.66 4.55 -6.01
C TYR A 635 29.46 3.83 -6.61
N LEU A 636 28.35 3.82 -5.88
CA LEU A 636 27.07 3.33 -6.37
C LEU A 636 26.12 4.49 -6.63
N ILE A 637 25.35 4.40 -7.70
CA ILE A 637 24.17 5.25 -7.92
C ILE A 637 22.95 4.33 -7.83
N ASP A 638 21.92 4.75 -7.12
CA ASP A 638 20.66 4.02 -7.02
C ASP A 638 19.46 4.98 -6.90
N GLY A 639 18.25 4.45 -7.11
CA GLY A 639 17.00 5.21 -7.09
C GLY A 639 16.18 5.03 -8.36
N GLN A 640 15.54 6.11 -8.83
CA GLN A 640 14.66 6.04 -10.00
C GLN A 640 15.20 6.80 -11.23
N SER A 641 14.32 7.29 -12.09
CA SER A 641 14.67 7.78 -13.43
C SER A 641 15.64 8.97 -13.44
N ASN A 642 15.61 9.84 -12.43
CA ASN A 642 16.61 10.92 -12.30
C ASN A 642 17.95 10.44 -11.71
N ALA A 643 18.02 9.25 -11.09
CA ALA A 643 19.27 8.57 -10.75
C ALA A 643 19.83 7.76 -11.93
N GLU A 644 18.94 7.08 -12.67
CA GLU A 644 19.27 6.41 -13.92
C GLU A 644 19.78 7.44 -14.94
N ALA A 645 19.09 8.58 -14.99
CA ALA A 645 19.43 9.78 -15.73
C ALA A 645 19.74 9.50 -17.19
N THR A 646 18.89 8.73 -17.89
CA THR A 646 18.99 8.32 -19.32
C THR A 646 18.00 9.02 -20.25
N ALA A 647 16.99 9.67 -19.67
CA ALA A 647 15.83 10.24 -20.35
C ALA A 647 15.98 11.76 -20.65
N TRP A 648 17.12 12.18 -21.22
CA TRP A 648 17.43 13.60 -21.50
C TRP A 648 17.21 14.03 -22.96
N GLY A 649 16.70 13.13 -23.83
CA GLY A 649 16.43 13.43 -25.24
C GLY A 649 17.32 12.69 -26.23
N LYS A 650 17.37 13.17 -27.49
CA LYS A 650 18.09 12.53 -28.61
C LYS A 650 19.58 12.82 -28.64
N ASP A 651 20.04 13.82 -27.87
CA ASP A 651 21.43 14.25 -27.90
C ASP A 651 22.37 13.12 -27.46
N GLU A 652 23.44 12.94 -28.24
CA GLU A 652 24.49 11.97 -27.96
C GLU A 652 25.55 12.59 -27.05
N VAL A 653 25.85 11.90 -25.95
CA VAL A 653 26.96 12.26 -25.06
C VAL A 653 28.17 11.48 -25.52
N ASN A 654 29.06 12.14 -26.27
CA ASN A 654 30.23 11.50 -26.91
C ASN A 654 31.48 11.45 -26.01
N PHE A 655 31.37 11.88 -24.75
CA PHE A 655 32.49 11.79 -23.81
C PHE A 655 32.73 10.34 -23.40
N THR A 656 33.98 9.88 -23.53
CA THR A 656 34.47 8.60 -23.01
C THR A 656 35.81 8.82 -22.30
N SER A 657 36.15 7.94 -21.36
CA SER A 657 37.42 8.02 -20.64
C SER A 657 37.88 6.64 -20.22
N THR A 658 39.13 6.30 -20.56
CA THR A 658 39.78 5.06 -20.11
C THR A 658 40.10 5.04 -18.61
N TRP A 659 39.76 6.10 -17.87
CA TRP A 659 39.92 6.21 -16.42
C TRP A 659 38.59 6.12 -15.67
N ILE A 660 37.46 6.05 -16.39
CA ILE A 660 36.14 5.86 -15.80
C ILE A 660 35.67 4.46 -16.14
N ARG A 661 35.43 3.64 -15.11
CA ARG A 661 35.06 2.23 -15.25
C ARG A 661 33.64 1.98 -14.77
N THR A 662 33.06 0.92 -15.30
CA THR A 662 31.85 0.30 -14.77
C THR A 662 31.82 -1.18 -15.13
N PHE A 663 30.85 -1.91 -14.59
CA PHE A 663 30.73 -3.34 -14.76
C PHE A 663 29.30 -3.75 -15.16
N GLY A 664 29.19 -4.58 -16.19
CA GLY A 664 27.96 -5.22 -16.60
C GLY A 664 26.99 -4.31 -17.36
N SER A 665 25.69 -4.56 -17.16
CA SER A 665 24.58 -3.84 -17.79
C SER A 665 23.51 -3.46 -16.76
N MET A 666 22.81 -2.35 -16.98
CA MET A 666 21.62 -1.97 -16.19
C MET A 666 20.33 -2.64 -16.67
N GLU A 667 20.39 -3.56 -17.64
CA GLU A 667 19.20 -4.20 -18.20
C GLU A 667 18.37 -4.95 -17.13
N GLY A 668 17.04 -4.84 -17.22
CA GLY A 668 16.12 -5.48 -16.28
C GLY A 668 15.89 -6.97 -16.52
N SER A 669 16.33 -7.53 -17.65
CA SER A 669 16.17 -8.96 -17.94
C SER A 669 17.17 -9.81 -17.14
N PRO A 670 16.82 -11.03 -16.70
CA PRO A 670 17.76 -11.90 -15.98
C PRO A 670 19.04 -12.22 -16.77
N GLN A 671 18.96 -12.33 -18.10
CA GLN A 671 20.11 -12.56 -18.96
C GLN A 671 20.94 -11.29 -19.15
N GLY A 672 20.29 -10.15 -19.39
CA GLY A 672 20.95 -8.87 -19.59
C GLY A 672 21.67 -8.35 -18.35
N SER A 673 21.05 -8.48 -17.19
CA SER A 673 21.64 -8.11 -15.90
C SER A 673 22.87 -8.93 -15.53
N ARG A 674 23.02 -10.14 -16.10
CA ARG A 674 24.11 -11.09 -15.82
C ARG A 674 25.33 -10.98 -16.74
N GLN A 675 25.53 -9.83 -17.37
CA GLN A 675 26.70 -9.60 -18.22
C GLN A 675 27.97 -9.39 -17.38
N ILE A 676 28.97 -10.25 -17.57
CA ILE A 676 30.31 -10.12 -16.97
C ILE A 676 31.19 -9.36 -17.95
N VAL A 677 31.24 -8.04 -17.82
CA VAL A 677 32.03 -7.18 -18.71
C VAL A 677 32.54 -5.96 -17.96
N TRP A 678 33.86 -5.75 -18.01
CA TRP A 678 34.48 -4.48 -17.67
C TRP A 678 34.65 -3.62 -18.90
N GLY A 679 34.55 -2.31 -18.72
CA GLY A 679 34.90 -1.36 -19.77
C GLY A 679 34.73 0.09 -19.33
N ASP A 680 34.99 0.97 -20.29
CA ASP A 680 34.80 2.41 -20.15
C ASP A 680 33.31 2.70 -19.94
N ALA A 681 33.00 3.51 -18.93
CA ALA A 681 31.62 3.89 -18.66
C ALA A 681 31.08 4.84 -19.73
N VAL A 682 29.79 4.69 -20.07
CA VAL A 682 29.06 5.57 -20.97
C VAL A 682 27.82 6.13 -20.29
N ALA A 683 27.35 7.31 -20.73
CA ALA A 683 26.15 7.92 -20.16
C ALA A 683 24.90 7.10 -20.54
N ARG A 684 24.84 6.60 -21.78
CA ARG A 684 23.76 5.75 -22.32
C ARG A 684 24.34 4.75 -23.32
N GLY A 685 24.10 3.46 -23.10
CA GLY A 685 24.67 2.36 -23.91
C GLY A 685 23.60 1.50 -24.57
N LYS A 686 23.91 0.87 -25.72
CA LYS A 686 23.00 -0.11 -26.35
C LYS A 686 22.79 -1.30 -25.42
N GLY A 687 21.53 -1.65 -25.15
CA GLY A 687 21.18 -2.70 -24.17
C GLY A 687 21.60 -2.34 -22.74
N ALA A 688 21.72 -1.04 -22.44
CA ALA A 688 22.18 -0.49 -21.16
C ALA A 688 23.56 -1.01 -20.69
N LYS A 689 24.37 -1.52 -21.63
CA LYS A 689 25.71 -2.05 -21.37
C LYS A 689 26.66 -0.93 -20.98
N LEU A 690 27.42 -1.12 -19.90
CA LEU A 690 28.39 -0.17 -19.34
C LEU A 690 27.81 1.24 -19.08
N GLN A 691 26.51 1.31 -18.79
CA GLN A 691 25.78 2.55 -18.60
C GLN A 691 25.88 3.04 -17.15
N VAL A 692 26.08 4.34 -16.96
CA VAL A 692 26.11 4.99 -15.62
C VAL A 692 25.22 6.23 -15.49
N GLY A 693 24.52 6.64 -16.55
CA GLY A 693 23.69 7.84 -16.56
C GLY A 693 24.48 9.12 -16.83
N TYR A 694 23.79 10.21 -17.20
CA TYR A 694 24.43 11.48 -17.58
C TYR A 694 25.29 12.05 -16.45
N TRP A 695 24.65 12.35 -15.31
CA TRP A 695 25.34 13.01 -14.21
C TRP A 695 26.31 12.06 -13.49
N GLY A 696 26.10 10.75 -13.56
CA GLY A 696 27.07 9.76 -13.10
C GLY A 696 28.37 9.86 -13.89
N LEU A 697 28.29 9.88 -15.22
CA LEU A 697 29.48 10.04 -16.07
C LEU A 697 30.17 11.40 -15.86
N ASP A 698 29.39 12.49 -15.76
CA ASP A 698 29.95 13.83 -15.55
C ASP A 698 30.62 13.97 -14.17
N LEU A 699 30.03 13.37 -13.12
CA LEU A 699 30.62 13.32 -11.79
C LEU A 699 31.96 12.57 -11.80
N ALA A 700 32.00 11.39 -12.42
CA ALA A 700 33.23 10.62 -12.55
C ALA A 700 34.30 11.38 -13.33
N ARG A 701 33.93 12.07 -14.42
CA ARG A 701 34.84 12.93 -15.18
C ARG A 701 35.47 14.00 -14.29
N ARG A 702 34.65 14.74 -13.55
CA ARG A 702 35.12 15.81 -12.64
C ARG A 702 36.04 15.28 -11.55
N LEU A 703 35.74 14.11 -10.98
CA LEU A 703 36.58 13.46 -9.99
C LEU A 703 37.92 12.98 -10.58
N VAL A 704 37.93 12.40 -11.77
CA VAL A 704 39.19 12.06 -12.46
C VAL A 704 40.02 13.31 -12.71
N GLU A 705 39.39 14.38 -13.19
CA GLU A 705 40.05 15.66 -13.49
C GLU A 705 40.65 16.31 -12.23
N SER A 706 39.91 16.31 -11.11
CA SER A 706 40.33 16.98 -9.87
C SER A 706 41.24 16.13 -8.99
N GLN A 707 41.02 14.82 -8.95
CA GLN A 707 41.74 13.88 -8.05
C GLN A 707 42.85 13.10 -8.73
N LYS A 708 42.96 13.19 -10.06
CA LYS A 708 43.95 12.45 -10.88
C LYS A 708 43.94 10.95 -10.58
N MET A 709 42.74 10.39 -10.43
CA MET A 709 42.52 9.00 -10.03
C MET A 709 41.38 8.38 -10.85
N PRO A 710 41.49 7.09 -11.22
CA PRO A 710 40.42 6.33 -11.82
C PRO A 710 39.17 6.29 -10.93
N ILE A 711 37.98 6.33 -11.55
CA ILE A 711 36.69 6.27 -10.85
C ILE A 711 35.85 5.15 -11.43
N CYS A 712 35.26 4.33 -10.56
CA CYS A 712 34.26 3.34 -10.94
C CYS A 712 32.88 3.77 -10.46
N ILE A 713 31.87 3.71 -11.33
CA ILE A 713 30.46 3.89 -10.95
C ILE A 713 29.67 2.67 -11.39
N ILE A 714 28.90 2.08 -10.49
CA ILE A 714 27.89 1.08 -10.84
C ILE A 714 26.52 1.68 -10.52
N ASN A 715 25.71 1.89 -11.56
CA ASN A 715 24.37 2.47 -11.43
C ASN A 715 23.32 1.34 -11.38
N GLY A 716 22.56 1.27 -10.30
CA GLY A 716 21.47 0.34 -10.01
C GLY A 716 20.07 0.88 -10.26
N ALA A 717 19.95 2.18 -10.55
CA ALA A 717 18.68 2.87 -10.60
C ALA A 717 17.74 2.35 -11.71
N VAL A 718 16.44 2.44 -11.46
CA VAL A 718 15.39 2.00 -12.38
C VAL A 718 14.24 3.01 -12.42
N GLY A 719 13.97 3.58 -13.60
CA GLY A 719 12.88 4.55 -13.79
C GLY A 719 11.50 4.11 -13.28
N GLY A 720 10.75 5.06 -12.73
CA GLY A 720 9.34 4.86 -12.33
C GLY A 720 9.11 3.97 -11.10
N THR A 721 10.12 3.81 -10.24
CA THR A 721 10.05 2.90 -9.09
C THR A 721 9.81 3.63 -7.77
N ARG A 722 9.08 2.99 -6.87
CA ARG A 722 8.91 3.39 -5.47
C ARG A 722 9.97 2.76 -4.58
N ILE A 723 10.19 3.31 -3.39
CA ILE A 723 11.21 2.83 -2.45
C ILE A 723 10.98 1.39 -1.94
N ASP A 724 9.72 0.90 -1.90
CA ASP A 724 9.43 -0.49 -1.53
C ASP A 724 9.96 -1.52 -2.55
N GLN A 725 10.19 -1.09 -3.79
CA GLN A 725 10.71 -1.96 -4.86
C GLN A 725 12.25 -2.08 -4.83
N HIS A 726 12.92 -1.25 -4.04
CA HIS A 726 14.37 -1.22 -3.86
C HIS A 726 14.85 -2.04 -2.65
N GLN A 727 13.92 -2.69 -1.94
CA GLN A 727 14.25 -3.46 -0.74
C GLN A 727 15.04 -4.72 -1.08
N ARG A 728 15.90 -5.12 -0.14
CA ARG A 728 16.69 -6.34 -0.24
C ARG A 728 15.78 -7.57 -0.07
N ASN A 729 15.85 -8.50 -1.01
CA ASN A 729 15.29 -9.83 -0.81
C ASN A 729 16.21 -10.60 0.16
N PHE A 730 15.76 -10.83 1.40
CA PHE A 730 16.58 -11.52 2.41
C PHE A 730 16.71 -13.03 2.16
N ALA A 731 15.77 -13.64 1.45
CA ALA A 731 15.80 -15.07 1.11
C ALA A 731 16.76 -15.35 -0.06
N ASP A 732 16.82 -14.45 -1.03
CA ASP A 732 17.77 -14.50 -2.15
C ASP A 732 18.31 -13.08 -2.46
N PRO A 733 19.42 -12.67 -1.81
CA PRO A 733 19.95 -11.31 -1.96
C PRO A 733 20.44 -10.96 -3.37
N GLU A 734 20.78 -11.95 -4.19
CA GLU A 734 21.21 -11.79 -5.58
C GLU A 734 20.08 -12.10 -6.57
N ASP A 735 18.82 -12.08 -6.12
CA ASP A 735 17.65 -12.23 -6.98
C ASP A 735 17.60 -11.11 -8.02
N VAL A 736 18.09 -11.41 -9.21
CA VAL A 736 18.18 -10.47 -10.34
C VAL A 736 16.81 -10.07 -10.90
N THR A 737 15.71 -10.66 -10.44
CA THR A 737 14.37 -10.14 -10.74
C THR A 737 14.07 -8.87 -9.95
N THR A 738 14.72 -8.67 -8.81
CA THR A 738 14.62 -7.46 -7.97
C THR A 738 15.65 -6.39 -8.36
N ILE A 739 15.37 -5.12 -8.04
CA ILE A 739 16.29 -4.01 -8.33
C ILE A 739 17.57 -4.15 -7.50
N TYR A 740 17.41 -4.36 -6.19
CA TYR A 740 18.50 -4.55 -5.26
C TYR A 740 19.41 -5.73 -5.66
N GLY A 741 18.82 -6.88 -5.99
CA GLY A 741 19.58 -8.09 -6.34
C GLY A 741 20.39 -7.94 -7.62
N ARG A 742 19.91 -7.20 -8.63
CA ARG A 742 20.71 -6.88 -9.83
C ARG A 742 21.92 -6.02 -9.53
N LEU A 743 21.77 -5.02 -8.65
CA LEU A 743 22.89 -4.17 -8.23
C LEU A 743 23.90 -5.01 -7.44
N LEU A 744 23.43 -5.76 -6.44
CA LEU A 744 24.29 -6.60 -5.60
C LEU A 744 25.07 -7.63 -6.41
N TRP A 745 24.39 -8.34 -7.31
CA TRP A 745 25.03 -9.31 -8.20
C TRP A 745 26.17 -8.67 -8.99
N ARG A 746 25.94 -7.52 -9.64
CA ARG A 746 26.99 -6.82 -10.40
C ARG A 746 28.17 -6.42 -9.54
N VAL A 747 27.93 -5.88 -8.35
CA VAL A 747 29.01 -5.45 -7.44
C VAL A 747 29.81 -6.65 -6.91
N ARG A 748 29.15 -7.79 -6.64
CA ARG A 748 29.81 -9.05 -6.25
C ARG A 748 30.67 -9.61 -7.38
N GLN A 749 30.12 -9.70 -8.60
CA GLN A 749 30.87 -10.17 -9.76
C GLN A 749 32.03 -9.24 -10.15
N ALA A 750 31.90 -7.94 -9.91
CA ALA A 750 32.97 -6.96 -10.07
C ALA A 750 34.08 -7.08 -9.00
N GLY A 751 33.85 -7.84 -7.91
CA GLY A 751 34.77 -7.92 -6.77
C GLY A 751 34.86 -6.62 -5.96
N LEU A 752 33.82 -5.78 -6.01
CA LEU A 752 33.83 -4.42 -5.47
C LEU A 752 33.06 -4.23 -4.16
N THR A 753 32.44 -5.27 -3.59
CA THR A 753 31.61 -5.15 -2.37
C THR A 753 32.32 -4.44 -1.21
N HIS A 754 33.62 -4.64 -1.05
CA HIS A 754 34.43 -4.04 0.01
C HIS A 754 35.14 -2.74 -0.42
N GLY A 755 34.89 -2.27 -1.65
CA GLY A 755 35.54 -1.10 -2.24
C GLY A 755 34.63 0.11 -2.43
N ILE A 756 33.34 -0.02 -2.12
CA ILE A 756 32.36 1.05 -2.31
C ILE A 756 32.56 2.13 -1.25
N ARG A 757 32.89 3.36 -1.68
CA ARG A 757 33.10 4.53 -0.82
C ARG A 757 31.80 5.19 -0.39
N GLY A 758 30.84 5.26 -1.30
CA GLY A 758 29.55 5.91 -1.03
C GLY A 758 28.45 5.50 -1.99
N VAL A 759 27.22 5.78 -1.55
CA VAL A 759 25.99 5.53 -2.32
C VAL A 759 25.32 6.87 -2.59
N LEU A 760 24.96 7.10 -3.84
CA LEU A 760 24.21 8.27 -4.28
C LEU A 760 22.77 7.86 -4.59
N TRP A 761 21.82 8.47 -3.90
CA TRP A 761 20.41 8.11 -3.95
C TRP A 761 19.56 9.28 -4.42
N HIS A 762 18.90 9.12 -5.57
CA HIS A 762 17.85 10.05 -6.01
C HIS A 762 16.56 9.28 -6.33
N GLN A 763 15.59 9.42 -5.43
CA GLN A 763 14.29 8.80 -5.58
C GLN A 763 13.24 9.51 -4.73
N GLY A 764 11.98 9.33 -5.10
CA GLY A 764 10.82 9.71 -4.30
C GLY A 764 9.67 10.17 -5.17
N GLU A 765 9.91 10.46 -6.45
CA GLU A 765 8.89 11.01 -7.32
C GLU A 765 7.68 10.08 -7.44
N ASN A 766 7.88 8.77 -7.43
CA ASN A 766 6.78 7.79 -7.47
C ASN A 766 6.13 7.51 -6.09
N ASP A 767 6.75 7.94 -4.98
CA ASP A 767 6.21 7.83 -3.62
C ASP A 767 5.41 9.07 -3.20
N GLN A 768 5.34 10.08 -4.06
CA GLN A 768 4.50 11.26 -3.84
C GLN A 768 3.01 10.91 -3.89
N GLY A 769 2.61 9.84 -4.58
CA GLY A 769 1.20 9.48 -4.76
C GLY A 769 0.57 8.80 -3.56
N ALA A 770 -0.69 8.41 -3.74
CA ALA A 770 -1.42 7.61 -2.78
C ALA A 770 -1.16 6.10 -2.92
N ASP A 771 -0.16 5.66 -3.67
CA ASP A 771 0.05 4.23 -4.00
C ASP A 771 1.11 3.58 -3.11
N GLY A 772 1.15 3.96 -1.83
CA GLY A 772 2.05 3.38 -0.84
C GLY A 772 1.74 1.89 -0.57
N PRO A 773 2.71 1.10 -0.11
CA PRO A 773 2.57 -0.35 0.06
C PRO A 773 1.50 -0.77 1.08
N THR A 774 1.07 0.14 1.96
CA THR A 774 -0.01 -0.08 2.94
C THR A 774 -1.39 0.32 2.43
N GLY A 775 -1.51 0.71 1.16
CA GLY A 775 -2.70 1.35 0.59
C GLY A 775 -2.89 2.81 1.06
N GLY A 776 -1.89 3.39 1.73
CA GLY A 776 -1.84 4.80 2.11
C GLY A 776 -0.92 5.62 1.19
N PHE A 777 -0.54 6.81 1.63
CA PHE A 777 0.40 7.64 0.87
C PHE A 777 1.84 7.13 1.01
N GLY A 778 2.64 7.21 -0.06
CA GLY A 778 4.02 6.69 -0.06
C GLY A 778 4.92 7.31 1.02
N TRP A 779 4.70 8.59 1.39
CA TRP A 779 5.46 9.26 2.44
C TRP A 779 5.35 8.58 3.83
N GLN A 780 4.25 7.86 4.10
CA GLN A 780 3.99 7.25 5.41
C GLN A 780 4.97 6.12 5.74
N THR A 781 5.49 5.42 4.73
CA THR A 781 6.43 4.30 4.89
C THR A 781 7.86 4.64 4.47
N TYR A 782 8.06 5.78 3.81
CA TYR A 782 9.32 6.14 3.16
C TYR A 782 10.53 6.13 4.10
N ARG A 783 10.41 6.72 5.29
CA ARG A 783 11.53 6.79 6.26
C ARG A 783 12.00 5.39 6.65
N GLN A 784 11.06 4.51 7.00
CA GLN A 784 11.39 3.15 7.46
C GLN A 784 12.04 2.34 6.34
N LEU A 785 11.46 2.38 5.14
CA LEU A 785 11.99 1.68 3.97
C LEU A 785 13.38 2.21 3.54
N PHE A 786 13.65 3.51 3.73
CA PHE A 786 14.99 4.05 3.50
C PHE A 786 15.99 3.52 4.54
N VAL A 787 15.61 3.44 5.82
CA VAL A 787 16.48 2.93 6.89
C VAL A 787 16.82 1.45 6.67
N GLU A 788 15.82 0.64 6.30
CA GLU A 788 16.01 -0.79 5.99
C GLU A 788 16.96 -0.98 4.80
N MET A 789 16.72 -0.26 3.70
CA MET A 789 17.55 -0.31 2.50
C MET A 789 18.99 0.19 2.76
N ALA A 790 19.17 1.30 3.48
CA ALA A 790 20.50 1.81 3.82
C ALA A 790 21.27 0.85 4.74
N GLY A 791 20.55 0.19 5.67
CA GLY A 791 21.07 -0.91 6.48
C GLY A 791 21.54 -2.10 5.64
N ALA A 792 20.71 -2.52 4.70
CA ALA A 792 21.04 -3.57 3.73
C ALA A 792 22.28 -3.22 2.89
N TRP A 793 22.36 -2.00 2.35
CA TRP A 793 23.57 -1.54 1.66
C TRP A 793 24.80 -1.59 2.56
N LYS A 794 24.70 -1.16 3.82
CA LYS A 794 25.85 -1.22 4.75
C LYS A 794 26.25 -2.66 5.07
N GLN A 795 25.30 -3.59 5.10
CA GLN A 795 25.57 -5.02 5.29
C GLN A 795 26.31 -5.62 4.10
N ASP A 796 25.86 -5.37 2.88
CA ASP A 796 26.46 -5.95 1.67
C ASP A 796 27.70 -5.17 1.17
N TYR A 797 27.81 -3.89 1.56
CA TYR A 797 28.91 -2.98 1.24
C TYR A 797 29.48 -2.36 2.54
N PRO A 798 30.25 -3.15 3.32
CA PRO A 798 30.63 -2.80 4.69
C PRO A 798 31.45 -1.51 4.81
N ASN A 799 32.18 -1.16 3.76
CA ASN A 799 33.08 -0.01 3.75
C ASN A 799 32.45 1.28 3.20
N ILE A 800 31.12 1.35 3.01
CA ILE A 800 30.45 2.62 2.72
C ILE A 800 30.81 3.62 3.83
N GLN A 801 31.33 4.77 3.43
CA GLN A 801 31.73 5.85 4.31
C GLN A 801 30.70 6.99 4.33
N HIS A 802 29.87 7.12 3.28
CA HIS A 802 28.87 8.18 3.19
C HIS A 802 27.69 7.89 2.25
N TYR A 803 26.52 8.45 2.56
CA TYR A 803 25.32 8.45 1.72
C TYR A 803 25.03 9.87 1.22
N TYR A 804 24.82 10.03 -0.09
CA TYR A 804 24.47 11.30 -0.71
C TYR A 804 23.05 11.21 -1.24
N VAL A 805 22.12 11.91 -0.60
CA VAL A 805 20.69 11.82 -0.88
C VAL A 805 20.18 13.13 -1.46
N PHE A 806 19.32 13.04 -2.46
CA PHE A 806 18.64 14.21 -3.01
C PHE A 806 17.21 14.35 -2.45
N GLN A 807 16.84 15.55 -2.01
CA GLN A 807 15.42 15.91 -1.83
C GLN A 807 14.84 16.27 -3.18
N ILE A 808 13.71 15.65 -3.53
CA ILE A 808 13.00 15.93 -4.79
C ILE A 808 12.33 17.32 -4.76
N TRP A 809 11.96 17.85 -5.92
CA TRP A 809 11.26 19.12 -6.04
C TRP A 809 9.72 18.94 -5.97
N PRO A 810 8.94 19.99 -5.69
CA PRO A 810 7.49 19.88 -5.56
C PRO A 810 6.82 19.37 -6.84
N LYS A 811 5.88 18.41 -6.70
CA LYS A 811 5.13 17.78 -7.80
C LYS A 811 6.01 17.26 -8.95
N SER A 812 7.19 16.73 -8.65
CA SER A 812 8.04 16.06 -9.65
C SER A 812 7.25 14.96 -10.38
N CYS A 813 7.30 14.92 -11.72
CA CYS A 813 6.50 14.00 -12.54
C CYS A 813 4.97 14.07 -12.33
N ALA A 814 4.43 15.14 -11.72
CA ALA A 814 3.00 15.33 -11.46
C ALA A 814 2.32 14.24 -10.60
N MET A 815 3.08 13.58 -9.71
CA MET A 815 2.59 12.42 -8.93
C MET A 815 1.96 12.78 -7.58
N GLY A 816 2.22 13.98 -7.03
CA GLY A 816 1.70 14.41 -5.72
C GLY A 816 0.22 14.77 -5.73
N ILE A 817 -0.51 14.36 -4.70
CA ILE A 817 -1.96 14.58 -4.52
C ILE A 817 -2.22 15.13 -3.11
N ASP A 818 -3.01 16.19 -2.99
CA ASP A 818 -3.44 16.73 -1.68
C ASP A 818 -2.29 17.02 -0.68
N GLY A 819 -1.14 17.48 -1.20
CA GLY A 819 0.03 17.85 -0.40
C GLY A 819 0.86 16.66 0.10
N SER A 820 0.58 15.44 -0.37
CA SER A 820 1.37 14.25 -0.06
C SER A 820 2.85 14.39 -0.43
N ASP A 821 3.16 15.11 -1.50
CA ASP A 821 4.55 15.39 -1.91
C ASP A 821 5.26 16.40 -1.01
N ASN A 822 4.53 17.35 -0.41
CA ASN A 822 5.08 18.24 0.61
C ASN A 822 5.55 17.42 1.82
N ARG A 823 4.73 16.46 2.27
CA ARG A 823 5.05 15.56 3.39
C ARG A 823 6.18 14.59 3.05
N LEU A 824 6.23 14.07 1.83
CA LEU A 824 7.35 13.24 1.39
C LEU A 824 8.68 14.00 1.45
N ARG A 825 8.71 15.25 0.93
CA ARG A 825 9.92 16.08 0.99
C ARG A 825 10.32 16.38 2.42
N GLU A 826 9.37 16.60 3.33
CA GLU A 826 9.64 16.72 4.77
C GLU A 826 10.26 15.44 5.36
N VAL A 827 9.78 14.25 4.97
CA VAL A 827 10.40 12.99 5.37
C VAL A 827 11.85 12.92 4.87
N GLN A 828 12.10 13.24 3.60
CA GLN A 828 13.46 13.27 3.02
C GLN A 828 14.37 14.27 3.73
N ARG A 829 13.87 15.47 4.06
CA ARG A 829 14.60 16.51 4.80
C ARG A 829 15.14 15.99 6.14
N ASN A 830 14.34 15.19 6.82
CA ASN A 830 14.64 14.67 8.15
C ASN A 830 15.45 13.37 8.14
N LEU A 831 15.76 12.78 6.98
CA LEU A 831 16.62 11.58 6.93
C LEU A 831 18.00 11.85 7.55
N SER A 832 18.60 13.01 7.26
CA SER A 832 19.92 13.38 7.80
C SER A 832 19.99 13.47 9.33
N THR A 833 18.85 13.62 10.02
CA THR A 833 18.82 13.58 11.50
C THR A 833 19.06 12.17 12.04
N ALA A 834 18.78 11.15 11.25
CA ALA A 834 18.83 9.75 11.65
C ALA A 834 20.18 9.08 11.36
N PHE A 835 21.05 9.72 10.57
CA PHE A 835 22.32 9.16 10.08
C PHE A 835 23.49 10.13 10.34
N SER A 836 24.61 9.64 10.86
CA SER A 836 25.84 10.40 11.07
C SER A 836 26.65 10.62 9.78
N ARG A 837 26.43 9.77 8.77
CA ARG A 837 27.17 9.75 7.48
C ARG A 837 26.25 9.95 6.27
N LEU A 838 25.32 10.90 6.35
CA LEU A 838 24.40 11.23 5.26
C LEU A 838 24.42 12.73 4.97
N SER A 839 24.55 13.11 3.71
CA SER A 839 24.39 14.49 3.25
C SER A 839 23.20 14.60 2.30
N LEU A 840 22.39 15.66 2.52
CA LEU A 840 21.26 15.98 1.67
C LEU A 840 21.63 17.07 0.66
N MET A 841 21.16 16.91 -0.57
CA MET A 841 21.26 17.92 -1.62
C MET A 841 19.87 18.27 -2.14
N SER A 842 19.68 19.56 -2.45
CA SER A 842 18.43 20.06 -3.02
C SER A 842 18.52 20.01 -4.53
N THR A 843 17.51 19.44 -5.17
CA THR A 843 17.34 19.53 -6.63
C THR A 843 16.56 20.78 -7.06
N LEU A 844 16.06 21.53 -6.07
CA LEU A 844 15.36 22.79 -6.27
C LEU A 844 16.35 23.87 -6.73
N GLY A 845 15.89 24.74 -7.63
CA GLY A 845 16.71 25.84 -8.15
C GLY A 845 17.77 25.44 -9.18
N ILE A 846 17.79 24.18 -9.64
CA ILE A 846 18.52 23.75 -10.84
C ILE A 846 17.85 24.36 -12.08
N ASP A 847 18.66 25.00 -12.92
CA ASP A 847 18.24 25.73 -14.11
C ASP A 847 19.15 25.33 -15.30
N PRO A 848 18.61 24.85 -16.43
CA PRO A 848 17.19 24.67 -16.75
C PRO A 848 16.48 23.65 -15.83
N PRO A 849 15.21 23.91 -15.44
CA PRO A 849 14.48 23.03 -14.54
C PRO A 849 14.05 21.73 -15.23
N GLY A 850 13.86 20.69 -14.43
CA GLY A 850 13.23 19.45 -14.88
C GLY A 850 11.70 19.53 -14.89
N GLY A 851 11.08 18.75 -15.78
CA GLY A 851 9.64 18.45 -15.75
C GLY A 851 9.39 17.19 -14.91
N CYS A 852 9.50 16.03 -15.55
CA CYS A 852 9.71 14.74 -14.86
C CYS A 852 11.20 14.35 -14.84
N HIS A 853 11.93 14.71 -15.90
CA HIS A 853 13.37 14.49 -16.04
C HIS A 853 14.07 15.80 -16.37
N TYR A 854 15.34 15.92 -16.00
CA TYR A 854 16.17 17.07 -16.35
C TYR A 854 16.76 16.95 -17.76
N PRO A 855 17.00 18.08 -18.44
CA PRO A 855 17.85 18.11 -19.63
C PRO A 855 19.34 17.90 -19.24
N PRO A 856 20.24 17.70 -20.22
CA PRO A 856 21.68 17.52 -19.99
C PRO A 856 22.32 18.54 -19.05
N GLU A 857 22.04 19.83 -19.24
CA GLU A 857 22.59 20.92 -18.42
C GLU A 857 22.09 20.85 -16.97
N GLY A 858 20.84 20.47 -16.77
CA GLY A 858 20.28 20.24 -15.44
C GLY A 858 20.93 19.04 -14.74
N TYR A 859 21.19 17.95 -15.47
CA TYR A 859 21.96 16.82 -14.92
C TYR A 859 23.43 17.17 -14.63
N ALA A 860 24.06 18.05 -15.42
CA ALA A 860 25.41 18.53 -15.11
C ALA A 860 25.45 19.27 -13.75
N GLU A 861 24.37 19.95 -13.36
CA GLU A 861 24.25 20.58 -12.04
C GLU A 861 24.18 19.57 -10.89
N PHE A 862 23.61 18.37 -11.09
CA PHE A 862 23.64 17.31 -10.08
C PHE A 862 25.10 16.94 -9.74
N ALA A 863 25.91 16.71 -10.79
CA ALA A 863 27.33 16.40 -10.64
C ALA A 863 28.10 17.56 -9.99
N ARG A 864 27.82 18.81 -10.39
CA ARG A 864 28.46 20.01 -9.82
C ARG A 864 28.15 20.18 -8.34
N LEU A 865 26.91 19.93 -7.92
CA LEU A 865 26.46 20.13 -6.53
C LEU A 865 26.99 19.04 -5.58
N ILE A 866 27.08 17.79 -6.03
CA ILE A 866 27.54 16.67 -5.19
C ILE A 866 29.05 16.60 -5.08
N LEU A 867 29.79 16.98 -6.12
CA LEU A 867 31.26 16.87 -6.16
C LEU A 867 31.94 17.43 -4.89
N PRO A 868 31.64 18.66 -4.40
CA PRO A 868 32.29 19.19 -3.20
C PRO A 868 32.04 18.37 -1.93
N LEU A 869 30.88 17.69 -1.83
CA LEU A 869 30.59 16.81 -0.69
C LEU A 869 31.50 15.57 -0.72
N ILE A 870 31.60 14.93 -1.88
CA ILE A 870 32.51 13.79 -2.09
C ILE A 870 33.96 14.18 -1.81
N GLU A 871 34.39 15.34 -2.29
CA GLU A 871 35.75 15.84 -2.08
C GLU A 871 36.05 16.13 -0.60
N ARG A 872 35.06 16.62 0.15
CA ARG A 872 35.15 16.77 1.61
C ARG A 872 35.29 15.43 2.30
N ASP A 873 34.42 14.48 1.95
CA ASP A 873 34.23 13.25 2.71
C ASP A 873 35.28 12.17 2.40
N HIS A 874 35.89 12.19 1.20
CA HIS A 874 36.83 11.15 0.76
C HIS A 874 38.21 11.64 0.32
N TYR A 875 38.38 12.95 0.09
CA TYR A 875 39.61 13.54 -0.44
C TYR A 875 40.20 14.64 0.45
N GLY A 876 39.67 14.83 1.65
CA GLY A 876 40.21 15.76 2.65
C GLY A 876 40.11 17.23 2.27
N LYS A 877 39.30 17.59 1.25
CA LYS A 877 39.09 19.00 0.94
C LYS A 877 38.29 19.66 2.05
N VAL A 878 38.80 20.77 2.59
CA VAL A 878 38.10 21.55 3.62
C VAL A 878 37.33 22.68 2.95
N PRO A 879 35.99 22.67 2.95
CA PRO A 879 35.21 23.75 2.37
C PRO A 879 35.41 25.05 3.15
N THR A 880 35.59 26.17 2.45
CA THR A 880 35.69 27.51 3.06
C THR A 880 34.33 28.18 3.27
N ALA A 881 33.26 27.57 2.74
CA ALA A 881 31.87 28.02 2.86
C ALA A 881 30.95 26.80 2.92
N PRO A 882 29.69 26.96 3.36
CA PRO A 882 28.72 25.87 3.32
C PRO A 882 28.50 25.32 1.91
N ILE A 883 28.54 23.99 1.76
CA ILE A 883 28.36 23.27 0.49
C ILE A 883 27.08 22.43 0.46
N THR A 884 26.18 22.63 1.43
CA THR A 884 24.87 21.96 1.52
C THR A 884 23.74 22.98 1.36
N PRO A 885 22.53 22.54 1.00
CA PRO A 885 21.32 23.35 1.12
C PRO A 885 21.07 23.82 2.55
N PRO A 886 20.58 25.04 2.78
CA PRO A 886 20.06 25.44 4.08
C PRO A 886 18.93 24.52 4.55
N ASN A 887 19.01 24.06 5.79
CA ASN A 887 17.99 23.24 6.44
C ASN A 887 17.43 23.96 7.67
N LEU A 888 16.10 24.01 7.77
CA LEU A 888 15.42 24.60 8.91
C LEU A 888 15.66 23.73 10.17
N ARG A 889 16.20 24.34 11.23
CA ARG A 889 16.39 23.71 12.53
C ARG A 889 15.14 23.81 13.40
N ARG A 890 14.53 24.99 13.43
CA ARG A 890 13.30 25.26 14.18
C ARG A 890 12.60 26.53 13.70
N ALA A 891 11.30 26.60 13.95
CA ALA A 891 10.49 27.81 13.84
C ALA A 891 9.82 28.11 15.19
N TYR A 892 9.77 29.37 15.60
CA TYR A 892 9.19 29.76 16.89
C TYR A 892 8.66 31.19 16.90
N ALA A 893 7.65 31.44 17.73
CA ALA A 893 7.11 32.79 17.94
C ALA A 893 8.16 33.69 18.60
N ALA A 894 8.37 34.92 18.11
CA ALA A 894 9.34 35.82 18.73
C ALA A 894 8.88 36.28 20.13
N SER A 895 9.81 36.37 21.08
CA SER A 895 9.50 36.83 22.44
C SER A 895 9.01 38.28 22.47
N GLY A 896 7.95 38.55 23.26
CA GLY A 896 7.46 39.90 23.49
C GLY A 896 6.62 40.50 22.36
N THR A 897 6.32 39.72 21.32
CA THR A 897 5.47 40.13 20.19
C THR A 897 4.48 39.02 19.84
N THR A 898 3.31 39.35 19.32
CA THR A 898 2.32 38.35 18.89
C THR A 898 2.33 38.11 17.38
N ASP A 899 3.06 38.91 16.60
CA ASP A 899 2.96 39.02 15.15
C ASP A 899 4.30 38.75 14.44
N ARG A 900 5.26 38.10 15.12
CA ARG A 900 6.55 37.74 14.54
C ARG A 900 6.87 36.27 14.71
N LEU A 901 7.36 35.68 13.63
CA LEU A 901 7.80 34.30 13.56
C LEU A 901 9.29 34.26 13.20
N VAL A 902 10.08 33.50 13.95
CA VAL A 902 11.52 33.33 13.72
C VAL A 902 11.79 31.95 13.15
N MET A 903 12.58 31.89 12.08
CA MET A 903 13.11 30.66 11.49
C MET A 903 14.63 30.65 11.67
N GLU A 904 15.15 29.57 12.25
CA GLU A 904 16.59 29.35 12.39
C GLU A 904 17.04 28.23 11.47
N PHE A 905 18.00 28.55 10.59
CA PHE A 905 18.63 27.62 9.66
C PHE A 905 19.99 27.16 10.19
N ASP A 906 20.50 26.07 9.64
CA ASP A 906 21.82 25.53 9.97
C ASP A 906 22.99 26.32 9.37
N GLN A 907 22.71 27.29 8.50
CA GLN A 907 23.67 28.11 7.80
C GLN A 907 23.03 29.44 7.35
N PRO A 908 23.84 30.45 6.96
CA PRO A 908 23.32 31.72 6.46
C PRO A 908 22.41 31.59 5.23
N VAL A 909 21.32 32.35 5.21
CA VAL A 909 20.33 32.40 4.13
C VAL A 909 20.10 33.82 3.63
N LYS A 910 19.53 33.96 2.44
CA LYS A 910 19.16 35.25 1.84
C LYS A 910 17.65 35.39 1.81
N TRP A 911 17.15 36.45 2.43
CA TRP A 911 15.73 36.81 2.37
C TRP A 911 15.44 37.80 1.24
N ASP A 912 14.32 37.62 0.56
CA ASP A 912 13.75 38.52 -0.44
C ASP A 912 12.22 38.55 -0.22
N ASP A 913 11.62 39.75 -0.21
CA ASP A 913 10.18 39.90 0.06
C ASP A 913 9.28 39.32 -1.05
N SER A 914 9.82 38.95 -2.21
CA SER A 914 9.10 38.13 -3.20
C SER A 914 8.79 36.72 -2.68
N LEU A 915 9.47 36.25 -1.62
CA LEU A 915 9.27 34.93 -1.01
C LEU A 915 8.05 34.86 -0.08
N LYS A 916 7.42 35.97 0.28
CA LYS A 916 6.30 36.00 1.25
C LYS A 916 5.17 35.03 0.91
N GLY A 917 4.84 34.92 -0.38
CA GLY A 917 3.80 34.02 -0.87
C GLY A 917 4.18 32.53 -0.84
N GLN A 918 5.43 32.19 -0.51
CA GLN A 918 5.93 30.82 -0.50
C GLN A 918 5.82 30.14 0.89
N PHE A 919 5.37 30.88 1.92
CA PHE A 919 5.19 30.37 3.27
C PHE A 919 3.71 30.27 3.64
N TYR A 920 3.37 29.17 4.30
CA TYR A 920 2.00 28.81 4.65
C TYR A 920 1.90 28.55 6.15
N LEU A 921 0.93 29.21 6.80
CA LEU A 921 0.62 29.09 8.22
C LEU A 921 -0.62 28.20 8.36
N ASP A 922 -0.48 27.02 8.98
CA ASP A 922 -1.53 25.99 9.03
C ASP A 922 -2.17 25.71 7.65
N GLY A 923 -1.33 25.68 6.60
CA GLY A 923 -1.74 25.42 5.22
C GLY A 923 -2.34 26.63 4.49
N VAL A 924 -2.34 27.83 5.09
CA VAL A 924 -2.90 29.06 4.49
C VAL A 924 -1.78 30.02 4.08
N SER A 925 -1.80 30.48 2.82
CA SER A 925 -0.84 31.48 2.30
C SER A 925 -1.25 32.92 2.61
N GLY A 926 -0.33 33.87 2.40
CA GLY A 926 -0.61 35.31 2.52
C GLY A 926 -0.50 35.89 3.93
N GLY A 927 -0.13 35.07 4.92
CA GLY A 927 0.05 35.50 6.31
C GLY A 927 1.36 36.26 6.59
N ILE A 928 2.29 36.33 5.64
CA ILE A 928 3.60 36.99 5.80
C ILE A 928 3.59 38.37 5.15
N ALA A 929 3.90 39.43 5.91
CA ALA A 929 3.91 40.82 5.47
C ALA A 929 5.30 41.28 4.95
N SER A 930 6.37 40.88 5.65
CA SER A 930 7.77 41.12 5.27
C SER A 930 8.69 40.16 6.03
N GLY A 931 9.97 40.13 5.67
CA GLY A 931 10.98 39.43 6.45
C GLY A 931 12.31 40.17 6.46
N VAL A 932 13.13 39.83 7.45
CA VAL A 932 14.52 40.28 7.54
C VAL A 932 15.40 39.09 7.87
N CYS A 933 16.56 39.01 7.22
CA CYS A 933 17.56 38.01 7.51
C CYS A 933 18.73 38.63 8.28
N ASN A 934 19.20 37.92 9.30
CA ASN A 934 20.47 38.18 9.96
C ASN A 934 21.25 36.85 10.07
N GLY A 935 22.21 36.64 9.17
CA GLY A 935 22.95 35.40 9.07
C GLY A 935 22.04 34.21 8.77
N ASN A 936 21.93 33.26 9.72
CA ASN A 936 21.11 32.06 9.60
C ASN A 936 19.69 32.21 10.18
N VAL A 937 19.32 33.41 10.62
CA VAL A 937 18.02 33.67 11.26
C VAL A 937 17.17 34.56 10.37
N VAL A 938 15.98 34.08 10.00
CA VAL A 938 14.97 34.88 9.29
C VAL A 938 13.86 35.22 10.27
N THR A 939 13.60 36.52 10.48
CA THR A 939 12.45 37.00 11.24
C THR A 939 11.38 37.46 10.27
N LEU A 940 10.24 36.79 10.28
CA LEU A 940 9.07 37.12 9.47
C LEU A 940 8.13 38.01 10.28
N GLN A 941 7.76 39.14 9.70
CA GLN A 941 6.66 39.97 10.17
C GLN A 941 5.35 39.42 9.59
N LEU A 942 4.39 39.11 10.45
CA LEU A 942 3.10 38.57 10.04
C LEU A 942 2.09 39.68 9.78
N SER A 943 1.12 39.41 8.91
CA SER A 943 0.02 40.32 8.60
C SER A 943 -1.04 40.39 9.72
N ALA A 944 -1.01 39.42 10.64
CA ALA A 944 -1.91 39.31 11.79
C ALA A 944 -1.20 38.57 12.94
N PRO A 945 -1.70 38.65 14.19
CA PRO A 945 -1.18 37.86 15.29
C PRO A 945 -1.12 36.36 14.98
N LEU A 946 -0.03 35.72 15.39
CA LEU A 946 0.28 34.31 15.18
C LEU A 946 -0.66 33.41 15.99
N ALA A 947 -1.65 32.85 15.30
CA ALA A 947 -2.51 31.76 15.84
C ALA A 947 -2.12 30.38 15.30
N ALA A 948 -1.31 30.35 14.23
CA ALA A 948 -0.95 29.12 13.54
C ALA A 948 0.00 28.24 14.36
N LYS A 949 -0.16 26.92 14.22
CA LYS A 949 0.65 25.93 14.94
C LYS A 949 1.77 25.35 14.09
N THR A 950 1.66 25.47 12.77
CA THR A 950 2.58 24.87 11.82
C THR A 950 2.99 25.83 10.72
N LEU A 951 4.20 25.62 10.20
CA LEU A 951 4.77 26.37 9.09
C LEU A 951 5.18 25.41 7.96
N THR A 952 4.81 25.76 6.73
CA THR A 952 5.24 25.09 5.49
C THR A 952 5.94 26.09 4.59
N TYR A 953 7.06 25.69 3.97
CA TYR A 953 7.77 26.42 2.92
C TYR A 953 7.71 25.63 1.62
N LEU A 954 7.15 26.28 0.59
CA LEU A 954 6.86 25.75 -0.75
C LEU A 954 5.84 24.60 -0.77
N ASP A 955 4.56 24.98 -0.73
CA ASP A 955 3.46 24.09 -1.09
C ASP A 955 3.46 23.83 -2.61
N SER A 956 3.41 22.56 -2.98
CA SER A 956 3.37 22.11 -4.37
C SER A 956 2.15 22.56 -5.16
N LYS A 957 1.09 23.05 -4.49
CA LYS A 957 -0.07 23.66 -5.15
C LYS A 957 0.28 24.96 -5.88
N ALA A 958 1.23 25.75 -5.36
CA ALA A 958 1.62 27.03 -5.96
C ALA A 958 3.06 27.40 -5.56
N TRP A 959 4.00 27.21 -6.48
CA TRP A 959 5.43 27.55 -6.29
C TRP A 959 6.09 27.97 -7.60
N SER A 960 7.30 28.55 -7.52
CA SER A 960 8.09 28.94 -8.69
C SER A 960 9.59 28.80 -8.46
N GLN A 961 10.32 28.31 -9.48
CA GLN A 961 11.79 28.26 -9.49
C GLN A 961 12.44 29.66 -9.36
N LYS A 962 11.69 30.74 -9.65
CA LYS A 962 12.17 32.12 -9.55
C LYS A 962 12.11 32.67 -8.12
N THR A 963 11.28 32.08 -7.25
CA THR A 963 11.04 32.57 -5.88
C THR A 963 11.43 31.49 -4.89
N LEU A 964 12.73 31.34 -4.67
CA LEU A 964 13.30 30.32 -3.78
C LEU A 964 14.14 30.98 -2.70
N LEU A 965 13.94 30.58 -1.46
CA LEU A 965 14.87 30.83 -0.38
C LEU A 965 16.19 30.11 -0.70
N ARG A 966 17.29 30.86 -0.70
CA ARG A 966 18.63 30.35 -0.99
C ARG A 966 19.59 30.62 0.15
N GLY A 967 20.57 29.74 0.30
CA GLY A 967 21.73 30.00 1.15
C GLY A 967 22.56 31.15 0.58
N GLU A 968 23.45 31.71 1.40
CA GLU A 968 24.45 32.65 0.86
C GLU A 968 25.36 31.98 -0.19
N ASN A 969 25.52 30.65 -0.09
CA ASN A 969 26.19 29.78 -1.06
C ASN A 969 25.44 29.59 -2.39
N GLY A 970 24.24 30.15 -2.55
CA GLY A 970 23.43 30.07 -3.77
C GLY A 970 22.61 28.79 -3.93
N ILE A 971 22.79 27.79 -3.07
CA ILE A 971 22.01 26.53 -3.09
C ILE A 971 20.62 26.80 -2.50
N ALA A 972 19.58 26.30 -3.16
CA ALA A 972 18.20 26.45 -2.69
C ALA A 972 18.00 25.68 -1.38
N ALA A 973 17.32 26.30 -0.42
CA ALA A 973 17.00 25.67 0.86
C ALA A 973 16.13 24.41 0.68
N LEU A 974 16.30 23.44 1.57
CA LEU A 974 15.39 22.29 1.63
C LEU A 974 14.00 22.78 1.99
N THR A 975 13.00 22.18 1.35
CA THR A 975 11.60 22.48 1.62
C THR A 975 11.13 21.74 2.86
N PHE A 976 10.22 22.35 3.62
CA PHE A 976 9.69 21.77 4.84
C PHE A 976 8.17 21.91 4.92
N CYS A 977 7.51 20.95 5.56
CA CYS A 977 6.06 20.84 5.60
C CYS A 977 5.58 20.59 7.03
N GLU A 978 4.53 21.30 7.44
CA GLU A 978 3.84 21.11 8.72
C GLU A 978 4.79 21.16 9.94
N VAL A 979 5.86 21.95 9.85
CA VAL A 979 6.85 22.07 10.93
C VAL A 979 6.22 22.78 12.12
N PRO A 980 6.28 22.21 13.34
CA PRO A 980 5.70 22.84 14.52
C PRO A 980 6.33 24.20 14.83
N ILE A 981 5.49 25.19 15.12
CA ILE A 981 5.89 26.50 15.62
C ILE A 981 5.99 26.41 17.14
N GLN A 982 7.22 26.51 17.65
CA GLN A 982 7.50 26.40 19.08
C GLN A 982 7.17 27.72 19.80
N THR A 983 6.81 27.63 21.09
CA THR A 983 6.75 28.80 21.97
C THR A 983 8.17 29.23 22.34
N ALA A 984 8.48 30.53 22.29
CA ALA A 984 9.78 31.04 22.72
C ALA A 984 10.02 30.75 24.21
N THR A 985 10.70 29.64 24.47
CA THR A 985 11.31 29.33 25.76
C THR A 985 12.81 29.11 25.55
N SER A 986 13.58 29.51 26.56
CA SER A 986 15.03 29.68 26.56
C SER A 986 15.80 28.53 25.89
N LYS A 987 16.75 28.91 25.01
CA LYS A 987 17.86 28.10 24.44
C LYS A 987 17.87 26.63 24.89
N SER A 988 17.57 25.72 23.97
CA SER A 988 17.83 24.29 24.16
C SER A 988 19.32 24.08 24.46
N GLN A 989 19.61 23.39 25.57
CA GLN A 989 20.96 22.90 25.89
C GLN A 989 21.47 22.04 24.73
N LYS A 990 22.74 22.27 24.40
CA LYS A 990 23.48 21.62 23.31
C LYS A 990 23.54 20.11 23.43
#